data_AF-A0AAU9IF29-F1
#
_entry.id   AF-A0AAU9IF29-F1
#
_cell.length_a   1.000
_cell.length_b   1.000
_cell.length_c   1.000
_cell.angle_alpha   90.00
_cell.angle_beta   90.00
_cell.angle_gamma   90.00
#
_symmetry.space_group_name_H-M   'P 1'
#
loop_
_entity.id
_entity.type
_entity.pdbx_description
1 polymer ?
#
loop_
_entity_poly.entity_id
_entity_poly.type
_entity_poly.pdbx_seq_one_letter_code
_entity_poly.pdbx_strand_id
1 'polypeptide(L)'
;MESLDQIWEELHSHNAAEMIIPLDSPIMLPNPYSNEEYSLTHYFQQSTNAFIGKDLGNNQFHIKILPCSSFDHVKIIHHNLKLLRQNSQALKLVEIKDIFEYKEEGYWMVIIVNELLDGYSLDEFTNLIAQHEIQSSLSKDTCIWVFLTILDIIEEADKVGILLGSLLPDSIIIYKNPDEKNNPYGVKISVTSKHPLFCGKSKLEHLYPPQAKRNLIDGEIWGAGISLYTLIGVKKLNEIPPLRELDEEARSGQLPIKFNDPALEHILKRTFKDSNAQSIFTHSFVKVWKGLFNNDPSLIEPISFNELHVLNSGLLFDSELARSLSIKKILEIGIENSSQTCQYLNKYEILNHFLKLCISFDWSNHLNLLDSLFLISGNKLSSQTFKEFLTEIGFLSLMPLTMAQEVNQYTISKFVENFIGNNTLTMLQIIKDCRMADKILTKATWRRENPKHEEDEKFIRSTMPFYGPNSIEIIESAYNILGMNEIATIEALHEVPFYFKLENCEALIKMLHGVVKRGLKNQKNQENITYMLKEVVLILGEILILPSLLQNHHVKGACISHDKEKYFSYLGKNPLLLECLECGGSYCTICYLICHKNHRRRFLHYNQPHFRCSCTQEHEGNNIDPAQFILPVYRQQFSFELSDGTTQTTNNFKSDGHLEIKTAEPIANNWNELHRGVVAYFEVKILKAGSNEDITIELKGSGFAYHSLTGVITKDSIEISKGPRFGSYDTVGMGLTSHHKLFVTFNGLIVHPLLDFDSIVEIRPLVVINGTGYEIEIKLRNWMFCSAENVGQEGYSNELFKLCEPTLEMLCKQINRLKKKNSDSGTVTLHEMFREVLETLKRPALLKKLKK
;
A
#
# COMPACT_ATOMS: atom_id res chain seq x y z
N MET A 1 20.56 6.56 -0.16
CA MET A 1 20.82 7.02 -1.53
C MET A 1 21.74 8.21 -1.42
N GLU A 2 22.82 8.17 -2.17
CA GLU A 2 23.95 9.03 -1.94
C GLU A 2 23.73 10.42 -2.55
N SER A 3 24.09 11.47 -1.81
CA SER A 3 24.03 12.83 -2.34
C SER A 3 25.16 13.04 -3.35
N LEU A 4 24.97 13.95 -4.31
CA LEU A 4 26.03 14.38 -5.23
C LEU A 4 27.30 14.83 -4.47
N ASP A 5 27.16 15.26 -3.21
CA ASP A 5 28.26 15.53 -2.28
C ASP A 5 29.16 14.33 -2.00
N GLN A 6 28.60 13.12 -1.80
CA GLN A 6 29.40 11.93 -1.53
C GLN A 6 30.25 11.55 -2.75
N ILE A 7 29.64 11.56 -3.94
CA ILE A 7 30.36 11.35 -5.20
C ILE A 7 31.44 12.42 -5.38
N TRP A 8 31.13 13.69 -5.07
CA TRP A 8 32.09 14.78 -5.19
C TRP A 8 33.27 14.66 -4.24
N GLU A 9 33.03 14.33 -2.97
CA GLU A 9 34.07 14.11 -1.95
C GLU A 9 34.95 12.91 -2.28
N GLU A 10 34.35 11.82 -2.77
CA GLU A 10 35.09 10.65 -3.27
C GLU A 10 35.95 11.01 -4.48
N LEU A 11 35.39 11.72 -5.46
CA LEU A 11 36.17 12.19 -6.62
C LEU A 11 37.32 13.10 -6.20
N HIS A 12 37.08 14.10 -5.34
CA HIS A 12 38.14 15.01 -4.88
C HIS A 12 39.20 14.27 -4.05
N SER A 13 38.83 13.33 -3.19
CA SER A 13 39.81 12.57 -2.39
C SER A 13 40.70 11.66 -3.24
N HIS A 14 40.18 11.11 -4.34
CA HIS A 14 40.95 10.28 -5.28
C HIS A 14 41.74 11.13 -6.30
N ASN A 15 41.25 12.32 -6.65
CA ASN A 15 41.79 13.15 -7.74
C ASN A 15 42.71 14.29 -7.25
N ALA A 16 42.71 14.63 -5.95
CA ALA A 16 43.51 15.72 -5.36
C ALA A 16 45.04 15.57 -5.49
N ALA A 17 45.54 14.48 -6.09
CA ALA A 17 46.98 14.24 -6.25
C ALA A 17 47.49 14.15 -7.71
N GLU A 18 46.64 14.07 -8.75
CA GLU A 18 47.10 13.53 -10.05
C GLU A 18 46.96 14.41 -11.31
N MET A 19 46.52 15.68 -11.27
CA MET A 19 46.29 16.45 -12.52
C MET A 19 46.87 17.86 -12.65
N ILE A 20 47.31 18.51 -11.58
CA ILE A 20 47.79 19.90 -11.61
C ILE A 20 49.25 19.95 -11.13
N ILE A 21 50.15 20.39 -12.00
CA ILE A 21 51.59 20.37 -11.74
C ILE A 21 52.10 21.82 -11.66
N PRO A 22 52.83 22.20 -10.59
CA PRO A 22 53.41 23.53 -10.49
C PRO A 22 54.46 23.73 -11.60
N LEU A 23 54.52 24.94 -12.15
CA LEU A 23 55.58 25.34 -13.05
C LEU A 23 56.88 25.54 -12.25
N ASP A 24 58.03 25.18 -12.84
CA ASP A 24 59.35 25.38 -12.23
C ASP A 24 59.60 26.85 -11.84
N SER A 25 59.03 27.77 -12.62
CA SER A 25 58.99 29.20 -12.33
C SER A 25 57.70 29.81 -12.88
N PRO A 26 57.08 30.79 -12.19
CA PRO A 26 55.93 31.49 -12.72
C PRO A 26 56.24 32.21 -14.05
N ILE A 27 55.32 32.15 -15.02
CA ILE A 27 55.44 32.85 -16.30
C ILE A 27 54.50 34.05 -16.30
N MET A 28 55.04 35.24 -16.54
CA MET A 28 54.26 36.49 -16.56
C MET A 28 53.69 36.75 -17.95
N LEU A 29 52.39 37.06 -18.02
CA LEU A 29 51.65 37.39 -19.23
C LEU A 29 51.01 38.80 -19.10
N PRO A 30 51.68 39.85 -19.63
CA PRO A 30 51.20 41.23 -19.52
C PRO A 30 50.20 41.57 -20.62
N ASN A 31 48.94 41.85 -20.28
CA ASN A 31 47.92 42.17 -21.30
C ASN A 31 48.31 43.45 -22.06
N PRO A 32 48.50 43.40 -23.40
CA PRO A 32 48.97 44.56 -24.17
C PRO A 32 47.95 45.70 -24.28
N TYR A 33 46.69 45.46 -23.89
CA TYR A 33 45.58 46.40 -24.02
C TYR A 33 45.08 46.95 -22.68
N SER A 34 45.63 46.48 -21.55
CA SER A 34 45.22 46.91 -20.21
C SER A 34 46.43 46.96 -19.26
N ASN A 35 46.19 47.38 -18.01
CA ASN A 35 47.22 47.33 -16.95
C ASN A 35 47.20 45.99 -16.20
N GLU A 36 46.42 45.00 -16.67
CA GLU A 36 46.33 43.68 -16.05
C GLU A 36 47.53 42.81 -16.46
N GLU A 37 48.05 42.05 -15.50
CA GLU A 37 49.12 41.09 -15.73
C GLU A 37 48.78 39.79 -15.01
N TYR A 38 48.99 38.66 -15.70
CA TYR A 38 48.67 37.34 -15.19
C TYR A 38 49.94 36.50 -14.99
N SER A 39 50.15 35.99 -13.79
CA SER A 39 51.22 35.06 -13.46
C SER A 39 50.71 33.63 -13.60
N LEU A 40 51.17 32.88 -14.61
CA LEU A 40 50.94 31.43 -14.71
C LEU A 40 51.71 30.71 -13.60
N THR A 41 51.08 29.77 -12.90
CA THR A 41 51.66 29.09 -11.73
C THR A 41 51.65 27.57 -11.84
N HIS A 42 50.62 26.99 -12.44
CA HIS A 42 50.49 25.55 -12.62
C HIS A 42 50.01 25.23 -14.03
N TYR A 43 50.29 24.03 -14.52
CA TYR A 43 49.72 23.49 -15.76
C TYR A 43 48.94 22.21 -15.48
N PHE A 44 48.00 21.89 -16.38
CA PHE A 44 47.21 20.65 -16.29
C PHE A 44 47.91 19.53 -17.04
N GLN A 45 48.17 18.39 -16.41
CA GLN A 45 48.89 17.25 -17.02
C GLN A 45 48.23 16.76 -18.31
N GLN A 46 46.90 16.86 -18.41
CA GLN A 46 46.12 16.43 -19.57
C GLN A 46 45.99 17.49 -20.68
N SER A 47 46.52 18.70 -20.48
CA SER A 47 46.41 19.80 -21.44
C SER A 47 47.69 20.65 -21.47
N THR A 48 48.40 20.62 -22.59
CA THR A 48 49.64 21.40 -22.80
C THR A 48 49.42 22.91 -22.89
N ASN A 49 48.16 23.35 -22.94
CA ASN A 49 47.77 24.72 -23.31
C ASN A 49 46.83 25.36 -22.29
N ALA A 50 46.66 24.74 -21.12
CA ALA A 50 45.81 25.25 -20.04
C ALA A 50 46.64 25.37 -18.76
N PHE A 51 46.39 26.45 -18.02
CA PHE A 51 47.17 26.84 -16.87
C PHE A 51 46.29 27.40 -15.76
N ILE A 52 46.74 27.29 -14.51
CA ILE A 52 46.23 28.09 -13.41
C ILE A 52 47.11 29.32 -13.29
N GLY A 53 46.49 30.50 -13.41
CA GLY A 53 47.17 31.78 -13.26
C GLY A 53 46.59 32.64 -12.13
N LYS A 54 47.32 33.69 -11.76
CA LYS A 54 46.88 34.70 -10.79
C LYS A 54 47.01 36.10 -11.37
N ASP A 55 46.06 36.99 -11.06
CA ASP A 55 46.22 38.43 -11.32
C ASP A 55 47.04 39.13 -10.22
N LEU A 56 47.27 40.43 -10.37
CA LEU A 56 47.95 41.27 -9.36
C LEU A 56 47.21 41.31 -8.01
N GLY A 57 45.90 41.03 -8.01
CA GLY A 57 45.06 40.94 -6.81
C GLY A 57 45.07 39.56 -6.14
N ASN A 58 45.89 38.61 -6.62
CA ASN A 58 45.91 37.20 -6.22
C ASN A 58 44.62 36.41 -6.51
N ASN A 59 43.73 36.91 -7.36
CA ASN A 59 42.58 36.13 -7.81
C ASN A 59 43.07 35.03 -8.76
N GLN A 60 42.56 33.81 -8.60
CA GLN A 60 42.96 32.67 -9.43
C GLN A 60 42.06 32.54 -10.66
N PHE A 61 42.67 32.20 -11.79
CA PHE A 61 42.01 32.06 -13.08
C PHE A 61 42.46 30.79 -13.78
N HIS A 62 41.57 30.26 -14.63
CA HIS A 62 41.92 29.26 -15.63
C HIS A 62 42.31 29.97 -16.93
N ILE A 63 43.58 29.87 -17.31
CA ILE A 63 44.15 30.57 -18.48
C ILE A 63 44.45 29.57 -19.59
N LYS A 64 43.90 29.82 -20.78
CA LYS A 64 44.07 28.96 -21.95
C LYS A 64 44.81 29.69 -23.06
N ILE A 65 45.80 29.03 -23.65
CA ILE A 65 46.62 29.57 -24.75
C ILE A 65 46.31 28.81 -26.03
N LEU A 66 45.70 29.49 -26.99
CA LEU A 66 45.29 28.92 -28.27
C LEU A 66 46.21 29.36 -29.41
N PRO A 67 47.03 28.46 -29.97
CA PRO A 67 47.81 28.77 -31.15
C PRO A 67 46.91 28.91 -32.39
N CYS A 68 47.16 29.96 -33.16
CA CYS A 68 46.42 30.38 -34.35
C CYS A 68 47.38 30.48 -35.54
N SER A 69 47.00 29.86 -36.66
CA SER A 69 47.80 29.84 -37.89
C SER A 69 47.81 31.17 -38.66
N SER A 70 46.87 32.07 -38.39
CA SER A 70 46.76 33.38 -39.04
C SER A 70 46.09 34.41 -38.14
N PHE A 71 46.24 35.70 -38.46
CA PHE A 71 45.55 36.77 -37.75
C PHE A 71 44.03 36.77 -38.00
N ASP A 72 43.57 36.22 -39.13
CA ASP A 72 42.13 36.10 -39.38
C ASP A 72 41.47 35.10 -38.43
N HIS A 73 42.18 34.04 -38.02
CA HIS A 73 41.74 33.15 -36.94
C HIS A 73 41.60 33.88 -35.60
N VAL A 74 42.54 34.78 -35.29
CA VAL A 74 42.47 35.63 -34.07
C VAL A 74 41.21 36.50 -34.10
N LYS A 75 40.91 37.15 -35.23
CA LYS A 75 39.70 37.96 -35.40
C LYS A 75 38.42 37.17 -35.20
N ILE A 76 38.35 35.94 -35.72
CA ILE A 76 37.19 35.06 -35.58
C ILE A 76 36.97 34.70 -34.10
N ILE A 77 38.03 34.29 -33.38
CA ILE A 77 37.94 34.01 -31.94
C ILE A 77 37.43 35.23 -31.19
N HIS A 78 38.05 36.39 -31.40
CA HIS A 78 37.66 37.63 -30.72
C HIS A 78 36.21 37.99 -30.98
N HIS A 79 35.74 37.86 -32.22
CA HIS A 79 34.34 38.12 -32.57
C HIS A 79 33.39 37.19 -31.83
N ASN A 80 33.62 35.87 -31.89
CA ASN A 80 32.77 34.86 -31.28
C ASN A 80 32.76 34.97 -29.74
N LEU A 81 33.93 35.09 -29.11
CA LEU A 81 34.02 35.21 -27.66
C LEU A 81 33.46 36.53 -27.15
N LYS A 82 33.60 37.63 -27.89
CA LYS A 82 32.99 38.92 -27.50
C LYS A 82 31.46 38.83 -27.49
N LEU A 83 30.87 38.17 -28.49
CA LEU A 83 29.43 37.93 -28.57
C LEU A 83 28.94 37.06 -27.40
N LEU A 84 29.65 35.96 -27.13
CA LEU A 84 29.33 35.03 -26.04
C LEU A 84 29.51 35.69 -24.66
N ARG A 85 30.56 36.48 -24.47
CA ARG A 85 30.84 37.22 -23.22
C ARG A 85 29.69 38.16 -22.86
N GLN A 86 29.11 38.85 -23.84
CA GLN A 86 27.96 39.75 -23.63
C GLN A 86 26.70 39.03 -23.11
N ASN A 87 26.61 37.72 -23.31
CA ASN A 87 25.46 36.89 -22.93
C ASN A 87 25.84 35.80 -21.90
N SER A 88 27.01 35.92 -21.28
CA SER A 88 27.60 34.90 -20.40
C SER A 88 26.68 34.51 -19.23
N GLN A 89 26.05 35.49 -18.58
CA GLN A 89 25.15 35.23 -17.45
C GLN A 89 23.86 34.55 -17.89
N ALA A 90 23.23 35.02 -18.99
CA ALA A 90 21.98 34.45 -19.51
C ALA A 90 22.16 33.01 -19.99
N LEU A 91 23.29 32.73 -20.64
CA LEU A 91 23.61 31.42 -21.21
C LEU A 91 24.38 30.51 -20.25
N LYS A 92 24.55 30.90 -18.97
CA LYS A 92 25.35 30.15 -17.97
C LYS A 92 26.71 29.71 -18.53
N LEU A 93 27.42 30.61 -19.20
CA LEU A 93 28.75 30.32 -19.71
C LEU A 93 29.79 30.44 -18.59
N VAL A 94 30.90 29.73 -18.72
CA VAL A 94 32.11 30.03 -17.94
C VAL A 94 32.51 31.49 -18.23
N GLU A 95 32.64 32.30 -17.18
CA GLU A 95 32.93 33.72 -17.29
C GLU A 95 34.30 33.94 -17.92
N ILE A 96 34.32 34.76 -18.96
CA ILE A 96 35.54 35.18 -19.65
C ILE A 96 35.91 36.58 -19.13
N LYS A 97 36.93 36.64 -18.28
CA LYS A 97 37.45 37.89 -17.73
C LYS A 97 38.17 38.70 -18.80
N ASP A 98 39.02 38.04 -19.60
CA ASP A 98 39.93 38.72 -20.51
C ASP A 98 40.28 37.90 -21.76
N ILE A 99 40.58 38.58 -22.86
CA ILE A 99 40.96 38.00 -24.14
C ILE A 99 41.98 38.92 -24.82
N PHE A 100 43.16 38.39 -25.13
CA PHE A 100 44.23 39.14 -25.80
C PHE A 100 45.12 38.21 -26.60
N GLU A 101 45.97 38.77 -27.47
CA GLU A 101 46.83 38.01 -28.36
C GLU A 101 48.29 38.46 -28.32
N TYR A 102 49.18 37.52 -28.63
CA TYR A 102 50.57 37.78 -28.94
C TYR A 102 50.97 37.16 -30.26
N LYS A 103 52.08 37.64 -30.79
CA LYS A 103 52.77 37.02 -31.91
C LYS A 103 54.15 36.56 -31.43
N GLU A 104 54.38 35.26 -31.44
CA GLU A 104 55.62 34.64 -30.98
C GLU A 104 56.10 33.62 -32.02
N GLU A 105 57.39 33.68 -32.38
CA GLU A 105 58.03 32.79 -33.37
C GLU A 105 57.27 32.63 -34.71
N GLY A 106 56.52 33.65 -35.12
CA GLY A 106 55.74 33.65 -36.35
C GLY A 106 54.32 33.10 -36.22
N TYR A 107 53.92 32.60 -35.06
CA TYR A 107 52.57 32.11 -34.75
C TYR A 107 51.79 33.14 -33.93
N TRP A 108 50.48 33.20 -34.15
CA TRP A 108 49.59 33.99 -33.29
C TRP A 108 49.14 33.12 -32.13
N MET A 109 49.12 33.67 -30.92
CA MET A 109 48.66 32.99 -29.71
C MET A 109 47.54 33.83 -29.11
N VAL A 110 46.35 33.26 -28.96
CA VAL A 110 45.23 33.91 -28.27
C VAL A 110 45.17 33.40 -26.84
N ILE A 111 45.24 34.31 -25.88
CA ILE A 111 45.11 34.04 -24.45
C ILE A 111 43.67 34.34 -24.03
N ILE A 112 43.05 33.36 -23.39
CA ILE A 112 41.70 33.46 -22.85
C ILE A 112 41.79 33.25 -21.34
N VAL A 113 41.34 34.24 -20.56
CA VAL A 113 41.33 34.20 -19.10
C VAL A 113 39.91 33.97 -18.61
N ASN A 114 39.67 32.83 -17.98
CA ASN A 114 38.38 32.44 -17.44
C ASN A 114 38.38 32.42 -15.91
N GLU A 115 37.21 32.52 -15.30
CA GLU A 115 37.04 32.12 -13.90
C GLU A 115 37.57 30.71 -13.65
N LEU A 116 38.15 30.47 -12.47
CA LEU A 116 38.52 29.13 -12.03
C LEU A 116 37.33 28.49 -11.31
N LEU A 117 36.77 27.44 -11.91
CA LEU A 117 35.69 26.66 -11.30
C LEU A 117 36.26 25.42 -10.61
N ASP A 118 35.78 25.14 -9.40
CA ASP A 118 35.92 23.81 -8.80
C ASP A 118 34.88 22.88 -9.46
N GLY A 119 35.27 22.26 -10.58
CA GLY A 119 34.36 21.45 -11.36
C GLY A 119 35.02 20.55 -12.39
N TYR A 120 34.21 19.65 -12.94
CA TYR A 120 34.60 18.65 -13.93
C TYR A 120 33.73 18.80 -15.18
N SER A 121 34.30 18.56 -16.36
CA SER A 121 33.45 18.34 -17.54
C SER A 121 32.61 17.08 -17.36
N LEU A 122 31.47 16.97 -18.04
CA LEU A 122 30.57 15.83 -17.91
C LEU A 122 31.24 14.51 -18.33
N ASP A 123 32.10 14.56 -19.35
CA ASP A 123 32.92 13.42 -19.79
C ASP A 123 33.93 13.01 -18.69
N GLU A 124 34.68 13.96 -18.12
CA GLU A 124 35.61 13.68 -17.02
C GLU A 124 34.88 13.13 -15.80
N PHE A 125 33.78 13.77 -15.41
CA PHE A 125 33.00 13.41 -14.23
C PHE A 125 32.52 11.96 -14.29
N THR A 126 31.96 11.54 -15.42
CA THR A 126 31.44 10.18 -15.59
C THR A 126 32.55 9.15 -15.80
N ASN A 127 33.64 9.51 -16.47
CA ASN A 127 34.81 8.64 -16.59
C ASN A 127 35.46 8.37 -15.23
N LEU A 128 35.58 9.37 -14.37
CA LEU A 128 36.15 9.21 -13.03
C LEU A 128 35.27 8.31 -12.14
N ILE A 129 33.94 8.50 -12.17
CA ILE A 129 33.00 7.60 -11.47
C ILE A 129 33.20 6.15 -11.91
N ALA A 130 33.34 5.92 -13.22
CA ALA A 130 33.54 4.58 -13.77
C ALA A 130 34.94 4.01 -13.50
N GLN A 131 35.99 4.84 -13.42
CA GLN A 131 37.37 4.42 -13.17
C GLN A 131 37.61 4.03 -11.72
N HIS A 132 37.02 4.76 -10.78
CA HIS A 132 37.20 4.52 -9.35
C HIS A 132 36.21 3.50 -8.77
N GLU A 133 35.41 2.85 -9.61
CA GLU A 133 34.36 1.91 -9.21
C GLU A 133 33.49 2.46 -8.06
N ILE A 134 33.23 3.77 -8.08
CA ILE A 134 32.42 4.44 -7.06
C ILE A 134 31.08 3.70 -7.02
N GLN A 135 30.79 3.04 -5.89
CA GLN A 135 29.60 2.18 -5.74
C GLN A 135 28.30 2.96 -5.97
N SER A 136 28.39 4.27 -5.81
CA SER A 136 27.36 5.28 -5.90
C SER A 136 27.05 5.66 -7.34
N SER A 137 25.90 5.24 -7.84
CA SER A 137 25.38 5.74 -9.12
C SER A 137 24.72 7.11 -8.92
N LEU A 138 24.95 8.06 -9.85
CA LEU A 138 24.15 9.29 -9.96
C LEU A 138 22.65 8.97 -9.96
N SER A 139 21.88 9.72 -9.19
CA SER A 139 20.43 9.56 -9.15
C SER A 139 19.79 9.98 -10.48
N LYS A 140 18.62 9.40 -10.77
CA LYS A 140 17.86 9.74 -11.97
C LYS A 140 17.50 11.23 -11.98
N ASP A 141 17.16 11.77 -10.81
CA ASP A 141 16.77 13.17 -10.63
C ASP A 141 17.91 14.11 -11.03
N THR A 142 19.14 13.83 -10.59
CA THR A 142 20.32 14.63 -10.98
C THR A 142 20.56 14.57 -12.49
N CYS A 143 20.45 13.38 -13.09
CA CYS A 143 20.63 13.22 -14.54
C CYS A 143 19.62 14.05 -15.34
N ILE A 144 18.34 14.02 -14.95
CA ILE A 144 17.29 14.81 -15.61
C ILE A 144 17.50 16.31 -15.36
N TRP A 145 17.88 16.72 -14.15
CA TRP A 145 18.17 18.12 -13.84
C TRP A 145 19.29 18.71 -14.71
N VAL A 146 20.40 17.99 -14.88
CA VAL A 146 21.50 18.42 -15.78
C VAL A 146 20.98 18.57 -17.20
N PHE A 147 20.23 17.57 -17.70
CA PHE A 147 19.65 17.61 -19.04
C PHE A 147 18.69 18.78 -19.25
N LEU A 148 17.78 19.04 -18.31
CA LEU A 148 16.86 20.18 -18.38
C LEU A 148 17.63 21.51 -18.37
N THR A 149 18.68 21.62 -17.54
CA THR A 149 19.50 22.83 -17.49
C THR A 149 20.21 23.07 -18.83
N ILE A 150 20.71 22.02 -19.48
CA ILE A 150 21.29 22.12 -20.83
C ILE A 150 20.23 22.57 -21.84
N LEU A 151 19.03 21.99 -21.81
CA LEU A 151 17.93 22.41 -22.69
C LEU A 151 17.55 23.87 -22.47
N ASP A 152 17.47 24.35 -21.23
CA ASP A 152 17.17 25.75 -20.93
C ASP A 152 18.23 26.69 -21.52
N ILE A 153 19.50 26.32 -21.45
CA ILE A 153 20.58 27.12 -22.05
C ILE A 153 20.47 27.13 -23.58
N ILE A 154 20.16 26.00 -24.22
CA ILE A 154 19.97 25.95 -25.69
C ILE A 154 18.76 26.79 -26.09
N GLU A 155 17.65 26.70 -25.35
CA GLU A 155 16.44 27.48 -25.60
C GLU A 155 16.71 28.98 -25.47
N GLU A 156 17.50 29.40 -24.47
CA GLU A 156 17.89 30.80 -24.30
C GLU A 156 18.84 31.26 -25.42
N ALA A 157 19.80 30.42 -25.81
CA ALA A 157 20.71 30.69 -26.93
C ALA A 157 19.95 30.93 -28.24
N ASP A 158 18.91 30.14 -28.51
CA ASP A 158 18.02 30.34 -29.66
C ASP A 158 17.28 31.69 -29.59
N LYS A 159 16.73 32.05 -28.43
CA LYS A 159 16.03 33.34 -28.23
C LYS A 159 16.93 34.55 -28.49
N VAL A 160 18.20 34.48 -28.06
CA VAL A 160 19.17 35.57 -28.29
C VAL A 160 19.90 35.46 -29.63
N GLY A 161 19.63 34.43 -30.43
CA GLY A 161 20.21 34.24 -31.76
C GLY A 161 21.70 33.85 -31.74
N ILE A 162 22.16 33.16 -30.70
CA ILE A 162 23.55 32.76 -30.50
C ILE A 162 23.72 31.26 -30.76
N LEU A 163 24.77 30.92 -31.49
CA LEU A 163 25.21 29.54 -31.65
C LEU A 163 26.26 29.17 -30.61
N LEU A 164 26.02 28.09 -29.86
CA LEU A 164 26.97 27.58 -28.85
C LEU A 164 28.07 26.71 -29.47
N GLY A 165 27.80 26.10 -30.63
CA GLY A 165 28.79 25.41 -31.44
C GLY A 165 28.98 23.96 -31.02
N SER A 166 27.91 23.16 -31.16
CA SER A 166 27.76 21.74 -30.80
C SER A 166 28.19 21.45 -29.37
N LEU A 167 27.22 21.52 -28.46
CA LEU A 167 27.35 21.04 -27.10
C LEU A 167 27.68 19.56 -27.07
N LEU A 168 28.71 19.21 -26.33
CA LEU A 168 29.15 17.85 -26.11
C LEU A 168 29.49 17.71 -24.62
N PRO A 169 29.58 16.48 -24.11
CA PRO A 169 29.90 16.26 -22.70
C PRO A 169 31.22 16.91 -22.24
N ASP A 170 32.19 17.08 -23.14
CA ASP A 170 33.49 17.72 -22.88
C ASP A 170 33.41 19.26 -22.78
N SER A 171 32.29 19.88 -23.18
CA SER A 171 32.07 21.33 -23.09
C SER A 171 31.08 21.72 -21.97
N ILE A 172 30.52 20.77 -21.25
CA ILE A 172 29.56 21.00 -20.16
C ILE A 172 30.25 20.73 -18.84
N ILE A 173 30.29 21.72 -17.96
CA ILE A 173 30.97 21.65 -16.66
C ILE A 173 29.92 21.58 -15.56
N ILE A 174 30.01 20.53 -14.73
CA ILE A 174 29.35 20.48 -13.43
C ILE A 174 30.33 21.04 -12.41
N TYR A 175 29.91 22.01 -11.61
CA TYR A 175 30.75 22.67 -10.62
C TYR A 175 30.05 22.79 -9.28
N LYS A 176 30.83 22.88 -8.21
CA LYS A 176 30.32 23.16 -6.86
C LYS A 176 30.29 24.67 -6.62
N ASN A 177 29.11 25.21 -6.33
CA ASN A 177 28.90 26.59 -5.89
C ASN A 177 28.76 26.63 -4.36
N PRO A 178 29.80 27.03 -3.60
CA PRO A 178 29.77 27.03 -2.14
C PRO A 178 28.78 28.06 -1.54
N ASP A 179 28.32 29.04 -2.33
CA ASP A 179 27.43 30.10 -1.86
C ASP A 179 25.94 29.69 -1.85
N GLU A 180 25.57 28.59 -2.51
CA GLU A 180 24.20 28.09 -2.57
C GLU A 180 23.92 27.02 -1.52
N LYS A 181 23.08 27.34 -0.52
CA LYS A 181 22.74 26.43 0.59
C LYS A 181 21.81 25.26 0.22
N ASN A 182 20.98 25.40 -0.81
CA ASN A 182 19.93 24.42 -1.14
C ASN A 182 20.30 23.48 -2.28
N ASN A 183 21.13 23.92 -3.22
CA ASN A 183 21.73 23.10 -4.26
C ASN A 183 23.14 23.63 -4.53
N PRO A 184 24.18 23.09 -3.90
CA PRO A 184 25.53 23.60 -4.04
C PRO A 184 26.16 23.24 -5.40
N TYR A 185 25.38 22.78 -6.38
CA TYR A 185 25.88 22.33 -7.69
C TYR A 185 25.22 23.10 -8.83
N GLY A 186 26.04 23.48 -9.82
CA GLY A 186 25.59 24.17 -11.01
C GLY A 186 26.12 23.53 -12.29
N VAL A 187 25.52 23.91 -13.42
CA VAL A 187 25.97 23.55 -14.76
C VAL A 187 26.33 24.82 -15.53
N LYS A 188 27.54 24.84 -16.11
CA LYS A 188 28.01 25.91 -17.00
C LYS A 188 28.55 25.33 -18.31
N ILE A 189 28.55 26.13 -19.37
CA ILE A 189 29.08 25.75 -20.68
C ILE A 189 30.44 26.41 -20.92
N SER A 190 31.43 25.60 -21.27
CA SER A 190 32.75 26.06 -21.68
C SER A 190 32.80 26.28 -23.18
N VAL A 191 32.76 27.55 -23.58
CA VAL A 191 32.80 27.99 -25.00
C VAL A 191 34.22 28.29 -25.49
N THR A 192 35.24 27.99 -24.69
CA THR A 192 36.65 28.35 -24.94
C THR A 192 37.47 27.21 -25.55
N SER A 193 36.82 26.12 -25.95
CA SER A 193 37.46 25.02 -26.69
C SER A 193 37.59 25.34 -28.18
N LYS A 194 38.52 24.67 -28.87
CA LYS A 194 38.73 24.89 -30.32
C LYS A 194 37.48 24.58 -31.14
N HIS A 195 36.58 23.77 -30.60
CA HIS A 195 35.36 23.33 -31.25
C HIS A 195 34.34 24.49 -31.45
N PRO A 196 33.81 25.15 -30.39
CA PRO A 196 32.98 26.35 -30.51
C PRO A 196 33.65 27.49 -31.26
N LEU A 197 34.97 27.63 -31.16
CA LEU A 197 35.69 28.79 -31.69
C LEU A 197 36.02 28.70 -33.18
N PHE A 198 36.26 27.49 -33.70
CA PHE A 198 36.77 27.27 -35.07
C PHE A 198 36.04 26.18 -35.86
N CYS A 199 35.00 25.56 -35.31
CA CYS A 199 34.46 24.29 -35.82
C CYS A 199 35.55 23.19 -35.89
N GLY A 200 36.55 23.24 -35.00
CA GLY A 200 37.59 22.21 -34.92
C GLY A 200 37.02 20.89 -34.38
N LYS A 201 37.58 19.74 -34.78
CA LYS A 201 37.08 18.41 -34.37
C LYS A 201 37.32 18.16 -32.87
N SER A 202 36.27 17.78 -32.13
CA SER A 202 36.35 17.26 -30.75
C SER A 202 36.92 15.83 -30.75
N LYS A 203 37.41 15.38 -29.58
CA LYS A 203 37.74 13.96 -29.35
C LYS A 203 36.52 13.04 -29.52
N LEU A 204 35.30 13.59 -29.40
CA LEU A 204 34.04 12.87 -29.56
C LEU A 204 33.40 13.08 -30.94
N GLU A 205 34.19 13.39 -31.98
CA GLU A 205 33.69 13.65 -33.35
C GLU A 205 32.82 12.50 -33.90
N HIS A 206 33.09 11.25 -33.51
CA HIS A 206 32.30 10.09 -33.95
C HIS A 206 30.84 10.17 -33.50
N LEU A 207 30.54 10.95 -32.46
CA LEU A 207 29.18 11.14 -31.93
C LEU A 207 28.43 12.30 -32.57
N TYR A 208 29.04 13.07 -33.49
CA TYR A 208 28.37 14.20 -34.12
C TYR A 208 27.07 13.84 -34.84
N PRO A 209 26.14 14.80 -34.94
CA PRO A 209 24.95 14.62 -35.74
C PRO A 209 25.29 14.37 -37.21
N PRO A 210 24.40 13.70 -37.97
CA PRO A 210 24.51 13.61 -39.43
C PRO A 210 24.59 14.99 -40.07
N GLN A 211 25.38 15.12 -41.15
CA GLN A 211 25.55 16.38 -41.91
C GLN A 211 24.24 16.97 -42.46
N ALA A 212 23.15 16.19 -42.45
CA ALA A 212 21.83 16.58 -42.94
C ALA A 212 21.05 17.53 -41.98
N LYS A 213 21.53 17.80 -40.76
CA LYS A 213 20.88 18.77 -39.87
C LYS A 213 21.04 20.20 -40.41
N ARG A 214 20.08 20.64 -41.22
CA ARG A 214 20.01 21.99 -41.82
C ARG A 214 19.79 23.10 -40.79
N ASN A 215 19.29 22.75 -39.59
CA ASN A 215 19.06 23.67 -38.47
C ASN A 215 20.10 23.43 -37.37
N LEU A 216 20.78 24.50 -36.95
CA LEU A 216 21.84 24.47 -35.95
C LEU A 216 21.33 24.07 -34.55
N ILE A 217 20.09 24.45 -34.20
CA ILE A 217 19.45 24.10 -32.92
C ILE A 217 19.28 22.59 -32.76
N ASP A 218 18.91 21.91 -33.85
CA ASP A 218 18.77 20.45 -33.83
C ASP A 218 20.13 19.77 -33.56
N GLY A 219 21.24 20.41 -33.92
CA GLY A 219 22.60 19.98 -33.58
C GLY A 219 22.89 20.12 -32.08
N GLU A 220 22.50 21.22 -31.46
CA GLU A 220 22.67 21.42 -30.01
C GLU A 220 21.82 20.44 -29.19
N ILE A 221 20.59 20.16 -29.64
CA ILE A 221 19.70 19.16 -29.01
C ILE A 221 20.28 17.75 -29.12
N TRP A 222 20.93 17.44 -30.23
CA TRP A 222 21.67 16.17 -30.37
C TRP A 222 22.77 16.08 -29.32
N GLY A 223 23.52 17.16 -29.14
CA GLY A 223 24.51 17.34 -28.08
C GLY A 223 23.96 17.12 -26.67
N ALA A 224 22.80 17.71 -26.37
CA ALA A 224 22.09 17.47 -25.12
C ALA A 224 21.69 15.99 -24.94
N GLY A 225 21.31 15.31 -26.03
CA GLY A 225 21.06 13.87 -26.03
C GLY A 225 22.29 13.02 -25.70
N ILE A 226 23.46 13.35 -26.26
CA ILE A 226 24.73 12.70 -25.90
C ILE A 226 25.05 12.95 -24.43
N SER A 227 24.83 14.17 -23.96
CA SER A 227 25.08 14.56 -22.57
C SER A 227 24.19 13.80 -21.60
N LEU A 228 22.89 13.67 -21.91
CA LEU A 228 21.98 12.81 -21.16
C LEU A 228 22.46 11.36 -21.18
N TYR A 229 22.83 10.81 -22.34
CA TYR A 229 23.34 9.44 -22.44
C TYR A 229 24.62 9.22 -21.64
N THR A 230 25.50 10.21 -21.56
CA THR A 230 26.74 10.14 -20.74
C THR A 230 26.41 9.86 -19.28
N LEU A 231 25.31 10.44 -18.79
CA LEU A 231 24.83 10.29 -17.41
C LEU A 231 24.06 8.98 -17.17
N ILE A 232 23.28 8.52 -18.16
CA ILE A 232 22.31 7.41 -17.98
C ILE A 232 22.68 6.13 -18.74
N GLY A 233 23.70 6.14 -19.59
CA GLY A 233 24.10 5.04 -20.46
C GLY A 233 24.83 3.93 -19.73
N VAL A 234 24.78 2.73 -20.29
CA VAL A 234 25.53 1.56 -19.79
C VAL A 234 26.94 1.49 -20.41
N LYS A 235 27.08 1.92 -21.67
CA LYS A 235 28.36 1.92 -22.40
C LYS A 235 29.09 3.25 -22.25
N LYS A 236 30.42 3.22 -22.25
CA LYS A 236 31.26 4.43 -22.30
C LYS A 236 31.16 5.10 -23.67
N LEU A 237 31.33 6.42 -23.74
CA LEU A 237 31.19 7.19 -24.98
C LEU A 237 32.14 6.75 -26.11
N ASN A 238 33.34 6.28 -25.75
CA ASN A 238 34.33 5.75 -26.67
C ASN A 238 34.01 4.34 -27.22
N GLU A 239 33.09 3.61 -26.58
CA GLU A 239 32.60 2.28 -27.02
C GLU A 239 31.41 2.38 -27.98
N ILE A 240 30.82 3.57 -28.12
CA ILE A 240 29.68 3.81 -29.00
C ILE A 240 30.21 3.92 -30.45
N PRO A 241 29.62 3.19 -31.42
CA PRO A 241 29.97 3.35 -32.82
C PRO A 241 29.61 4.75 -33.35
N PRO A 242 30.15 5.18 -34.51
CA PRO A 242 29.83 6.48 -35.07
C PRO A 242 28.32 6.66 -35.31
N LEU A 243 27.66 7.50 -34.51
CA LEU A 243 26.19 7.62 -34.51
C LEU A 243 25.63 8.16 -35.84
N ARG A 244 26.43 8.99 -36.53
CA ARG A 244 26.09 9.54 -37.84
C ARG A 244 25.97 8.50 -38.95
N GLU A 245 26.54 7.31 -38.76
CA GLU A 245 26.55 6.21 -39.74
C GLU A 245 25.39 5.23 -39.51
N LEU A 246 24.66 5.39 -38.41
CA LEU A 246 23.52 4.58 -38.04
C LEU A 246 22.20 5.29 -38.39
N ASP A 247 21.18 4.52 -38.74
CA ASP A 247 19.80 5.00 -38.82
C ASP A 247 19.17 5.16 -37.42
N GLU A 248 17.98 5.77 -37.35
CA GLU A 248 17.31 6.05 -36.07
C GLU A 248 17.03 4.79 -35.21
N GLU A 249 16.73 3.66 -35.86
CA GLU A 249 16.41 2.39 -35.18
C GLU A 249 17.69 1.74 -34.64
N ALA A 250 18.75 1.67 -35.45
CA ALA A 250 20.05 1.13 -35.07
C ALA A 250 20.71 1.95 -33.96
N ARG A 251 20.57 3.28 -33.94
CA ARG A 251 21.06 4.13 -32.83
C ARG A 251 20.47 3.72 -31.50
N SER A 252 19.16 3.47 -31.46
CA SER A 252 18.46 3.07 -30.22
C SER A 252 19.00 1.75 -29.66
N GLY A 253 19.34 0.79 -30.52
CA GLY A 253 19.94 -0.49 -30.11
C GLY A 253 21.37 -0.38 -29.59
N GLN A 254 22.09 0.70 -29.93
CA GLN A 254 23.47 0.93 -29.49
C GLN A 254 23.59 1.78 -28.22
N LEU A 255 22.46 2.32 -27.74
CA LEU A 255 22.39 3.23 -26.59
C LEU A 255 21.55 2.64 -25.44
N PRO A 256 21.97 1.50 -24.84
CA PRO A 256 21.29 0.95 -23.67
C PRO A 256 21.43 1.88 -22.45
N ILE A 257 20.34 2.08 -21.73
CA ILE A 257 20.31 2.92 -20.52
C ILE A 257 20.27 2.06 -19.25
N LYS A 258 20.84 2.58 -18.16
CA LYS A 258 20.95 1.90 -16.86
C LYS A 258 19.66 1.96 -16.03
N PHE A 259 18.80 2.95 -16.30
CA PHE A 259 17.51 3.12 -15.62
C PHE A 259 16.39 2.45 -16.40
N ASN A 260 15.56 1.65 -15.74
CA ASN A 260 14.36 1.08 -16.34
C ASN A 260 13.22 2.13 -16.39
N ASP A 261 13.39 3.18 -17.18
CA ASP A 261 12.42 4.27 -17.35
C ASP A 261 12.12 4.54 -18.83
N PRO A 262 10.95 4.11 -19.35
CA PRO A 262 10.56 4.31 -20.75
C PRO A 262 10.53 5.78 -21.19
N ALA A 263 10.36 6.73 -20.25
CA ALA A 263 10.36 8.15 -20.56
C ALA A 263 11.75 8.63 -20.99
N LEU A 264 12.81 8.14 -20.33
CA LEU A 264 14.20 8.46 -20.68
C LEU A 264 14.54 7.91 -22.06
N GLU A 265 14.19 6.66 -22.35
CA GLU A 265 14.40 6.10 -23.69
C GLU A 265 13.67 6.90 -24.76
N HIS A 266 12.42 7.31 -24.48
CA HIS A 266 11.63 8.08 -25.42
C HIS A 266 12.24 9.45 -25.71
N ILE A 267 12.66 10.17 -24.67
CA ILE A 267 13.31 11.48 -24.80
C ILE A 267 14.65 11.34 -25.52
N LEU A 268 15.44 10.33 -25.20
CA LEU A 268 16.71 10.06 -25.86
C LEU A 268 16.54 9.74 -27.36
N LYS A 269 15.54 8.92 -27.71
CA LYS A 269 15.18 8.69 -29.12
C LYS A 269 14.77 9.99 -29.83
N ARG A 270 14.10 10.90 -29.11
CA ARG A 270 13.69 12.19 -29.65
C ARG A 270 14.87 13.12 -29.93
N THR A 271 15.89 13.16 -29.08
CA THR A 271 17.10 13.96 -29.30
C THR A 271 17.89 13.50 -30.53
N PHE A 272 17.83 12.20 -30.84
CA PHE A 272 18.54 11.58 -31.95
C PHE A 272 17.74 11.45 -33.26
N LYS A 273 16.61 12.15 -33.38
CA LYS A 273 15.90 12.23 -34.66
C LYS A 273 16.68 13.02 -35.70
N ASP A 274 16.56 12.58 -36.95
CA ASP A 274 17.19 13.22 -38.11
C ASP A 274 16.50 14.54 -38.48
N SER A 275 15.23 14.75 -38.07
CA SER A 275 14.48 16.00 -38.28
C SER A 275 13.57 16.36 -37.12
N ASN A 276 13.33 17.67 -36.93
CA ASN A 276 12.40 18.24 -35.94
C ASN A 276 12.75 17.89 -34.47
N ALA A 277 14.05 17.90 -34.14
CA ALA A 277 14.49 17.67 -32.76
C ALA A 277 14.04 18.81 -31.84
N GLN A 278 13.91 20.04 -32.36
CA GLN A 278 13.34 21.21 -31.66
C GLN A 278 11.96 20.97 -31.02
N SER A 279 11.19 20.01 -31.50
CA SER A 279 9.93 19.58 -30.84
C SER A 279 10.13 19.07 -29.41
N ILE A 280 11.37 18.82 -28.97
CA ILE A 280 11.67 18.41 -27.60
C ILE A 280 11.35 19.48 -26.56
N PHE A 281 11.53 20.78 -26.88
CA PHE A 281 11.25 21.89 -25.95
C PHE A 281 9.78 21.96 -25.56
N THR A 282 8.90 21.52 -26.46
CA THR A 282 7.46 21.52 -26.22
C THR A 282 6.91 20.15 -25.83
N HIS A 283 7.77 19.14 -25.71
CA HIS A 283 7.39 17.76 -25.39
C HIS A 283 6.86 17.65 -23.95
N SER A 284 5.77 16.88 -23.77
CA SER A 284 5.07 16.80 -22.49
C SER A 284 5.95 16.29 -21.34
N PHE A 285 6.79 15.27 -21.56
CA PHE A 285 7.82 14.84 -20.60
C PHE A 285 8.73 15.97 -20.14
N VAL A 286 9.29 16.75 -21.06
CA VAL A 286 10.19 17.86 -20.72
C VAL A 286 9.45 18.95 -19.95
N LYS A 287 8.25 19.33 -20.40
CA LYS A 287 7.42 20.33 -19.70
C LYS A 287 7.08 19.90 -18.28
N VAL A 288 6.63 18.67 -18.10
CA VAL A 288 6.29 18.13 -16.78
C VAL A 288 7.52 18.03 -15.91
N TRP A 289 8.65 17.53 -16.41
CA TRP A 289 9.89 17.51 -15.62
C TRP A 289 10.31 18.92 -15.19
N LYS A 290 10.28 19.92 -16.09
CA LYS A 290 10.52 21.33 -15.72
C LYS A 290 9.57 21.78 -14.61
N GLY A 291 8.27 21.49 -14.73
CA GLY A 291 7.27 21.80 -13.70
C GLY A 291 7.55 21.13 -12.35
N LEU A 292 7.99 19.87 -12.36
CA LEU A 292 8.30 19.09 -11.16
C LEU A 292 9.58 19.57 -10.45
N PHE A 293 10.62 19.98 -11.20
CA PHE A 293 11.88 20.49 -10.63
C PHE A 293 11.77 21.95 -10.18
N ASN A 294 11.01 22.78 -10.91
CA ASN A 294 10.86 24.21 -10.61
C ASN A 294 9.67 24.50 -9.69
N ASN A 295 8.93 23.46 -9.26
CA ASN A 295 7.71 23.58 -8.48
C ASN A 295 6.69 24.52 -9.13
N ASP A 296 6.52 24.40 -10.44
CA ASP A 296 5.62 25.21 -11.24
C ASP A 296 4.38 24.39 -11.65
N PRO A 297 3.25 24.52 -10.93
CA PRO A 297 2.04 23.77 -11.24
C PRO A 297 1.48 24.10 -12.62
N SER A 298 1.74 25.29 -13.18
CA SER A 298 1.18 25.71 -14.46
C SER A 298 1.64 24.85 -15.64
N LEU A 299 2.81 24.19 -15.50
CA LEU A 299 3.33 23.25 -16.49
C LEU A 299 2.78 21.82 -16.33
N ILE A 300 2.18 21.52 -15.18
CA ILE A 300 1.64 20.20 -14.82
C ILE A 300 0.12 20.17 -14.95
N GLU A 301 -0.57 21.26 -14.58
CA GLU A 301 -2.02 21.41 -14.61
C GLU A 301 -2.68 21.10 -15.97
N PRO A 302 -2.10 21.43 -17.13
CA PRO A 302 -2.69 21.12 -18.43
C PRO A 302 -2.75 19.62 -18.76
N ILE A 303 -2.01 18.78 -18.04
CA ILE A 303 -1.91 17.35 -18.33
C ILE A 303 -3.27 16.67 -18.15
N SER A 304 -3.73 16.04 -19.22
CA SER A 304 -4.98 15.28 -19.27
C SER A 304 -4.75 13.77 -19.13
N PHE A 305 -5.83 12.99 -19.04
CA PHE A 305 -5.74 11.53 -19.00
C PHE A 305 -4.92 10.92 -20.16
N ASN A 306 -4.99 11.50 -21.37
CA ASN A 306 -4.24 11.02 -22.54
C ASN A 306 -2.72 11.10 -22.36
N GLU A 307 -2.27 11.99 -21.47
CA GLU A 307 -0.86 12.26 -21.17
C GLU A 307 -0.47 11.75 -19.78
N LEU A 308 -1.30 10.91 -19.14
CA LEU A 308 -1.05 10.35 -17.81
C LEU A 308 0.32 9.67 -17.69
N HIS A 309 0.77 9.04 -18.78
CA HIS A 309 2.08 8.37 -18.87
C HIS A 309 3.27 9.30 -18.57
N VAL A 310 3.10 10.60 -18.75
CA VAL A 310 4.12 11.61 -18.47
C VAL A 310 4.41 11.71 -16.97
N LEU A 311 3.37 11.59 -16.13
CA LEU A 311 3.44 11.73 -14.67
C LEU A 311 4.09 10.52 -13.98
N ASN A 312 4.18 9.37 -14.65
CA ASN A 312 4.82 8.16 -14.10
C ASN A 312 6.28 8.41 -13.71
N SER A 313 6.99 9.17 -14.54
CA SER A 313 8.40 9.48 -14.30
C SER A 313 8.59 10.21 -12.96
N GLY A 314 7.67 11.13 -12.62
CA GLY A 314 7.66 11.88 -11.36
C GLY A 314 7.30 11.05 -10.13
N LEU A 315 6.55 9.94 -10.27
CA LEU A 315 6.33 8.97 -9.17
C LEU A 315 7.60 8.21 -8.78
N LEU A 316 8.58 8.18 -9.68
CA LEU A 316 9.87 7.51 -9.53
C LEU A 316 11.01 8.48 -9.19
N PHE A 317 10.70 9.74 -8.89
CA PHE A 317 11.71 10.72 -8.45
C PHE A 317 12.04 10.51 -6.97
N ASP A 318 13.26 10.88 -6.60
CA ASP A 318 13.71 10.86 -5.21
C ASP A 318 13.14 12.05 -4.44
N SER A 319 12.95 13.18 -5.13
CA SER A 319 12.31 14.38 -4.59
C SER A 319 10.88 14.10 -4.13
N GLU A 320 10.63 14.21 -2.82
CA GLU A 320 9.31 14.05 -2.22
C GLU A 320 8.29 15.05 -2.77
N LEU A 321 8.74 16.27 -3.08
CA LEU A 321 7.89 17.31 -3.61
C LEU A 321 7.47 17.01 -5.06
N ALA A 322 8.39 16.52 -5.90
CA ALA A 322 8.06 16.09 -7.25
C ALA A 322 7.10 14.88 -7.26
N ARG A 323 7.31 13.91 -6.35
CA ARG A 323 6.37 12.80 -6.15
C ARG A 323 5.00 13.32 -5.73
N SER A 324 4.95 14.25 -4.80
CA SER A 324 3.71 14.86 -4.30
C SER A 324 2.91 15.58 -5.38
N LEU A 325 3.58 16.39 -6.22
CA LEU A 325 2.94 17.05 -7.37
C LEU A 325 2.40 16.04 -8.38
N SER A 326 3.14 14.95 -8.63
CA SER A 326 2.70 13.88 -9.54
C SER A 326 1.48 13.14 -8.99
N ILE A 327 1.49 12.79 -7.70
CA ILE A 327 0.35 12.15 -7.01
C ILE A 327 -0.88 13.06 -7.10
N LYS A 328 -0.73 14.33 -6.72
CA LYS A 328 -1.79 15.34 -6.79
C LYS A 328 -2.41 15.36 -8.17
N LYS A 329 -1.59 15.45 -9.22
CA LYS A 329 -2.11 15.54 -10.60
C LYS A 329 -2.81 14.26 -11.06
N ILE A 330 -2.27 13.08 -10.73
CA ILE A 330 -2.92 11.80 -11.04
C ILE A 330 -4.29 11.71 -10.36
N LEU A 331 -4.39 12.14 -9.10
CA LEU A 331 -5.66 12.18 -8.38
C LEU A 331 -6.64 13.18 -9.00
N GLU A 332 -6.19 14.37 -9.40
CA GLU A 332 -7.05 15.34 -10.12
C GLU A 332 -7.63 14.73 -11.40
N ILE A 333 -6.81 14.05 -12.22
CA ILE A 333 -7.27 13.35 -13.43
C ILE A 333 -8.27 12.24 -13.08
N GLY A 334 -8.02 11.53 -11.98
CA GLY A 334 -8.85 10.44 -11.49
C GLY A 334 -10.26 10.85 -11.06
N ILE A 335 -10.51 12.13 -10.73
CA ILE A 335 -11.85 12.61 -10.37
C ILE A 335 -12.84 12.34 -11.50
N GLU A 336 -12.44 12.63 -12.74
CA GLU A 336 -13.28 12.47 -13.93
C GLU A 336 -13.04 11.12 -14.63
N ASN A 337 -11.84 10.55 -14.51
CA ASN A 337 -11.40 9.38 -15.27
C ASN A 337 -10.93 8.22 -14.37
N SER A 338 -11.55 8.02 -13.20
CA SER A 338 -11.09 7.05 -12.19
C SER A 338 -10.88 5.62 -12.72
N SER A 339 -11.83 5.11 -13.52
CA SER A 339 -11.77 3.75 -14.08
C SER A 339 -10.63 3.61 -15.08
N GLN A 340 -10.50 4.56 -16.01
CA GLN A 340 -9.44 4.56 -17.02
C GLN A 340 -8.06 4.78 -16.38
N THR A 341 -7.99 5.61 -15.34
CA THR A 341 -6.77 5.85 -14.55
C THR A 341 -6.35 4.57 -13.82
N CYS A 342 -7.30 3.87 -13.17
CA CYS A 342 -7.02 2.58 -12.54
C CYS A 342 -6.55 1.54 -13.57
N GLN A 343 -7.20 1.44 -14.72
CA GLN A 343 -6.81 0.52 -15.79
C GLN A 343 -5.40 0.82 -16.33
N TYR A 344 -5.09 2.10 -16.53
CA TYR A 344 -3.76 2.55 -16.94
C TYR A 344 -2.71 2.14 -15.91
N LEU A 345 -2.87 2.59 -14.65
CA LEU A 345 -1.90 2.31 -13.58
C LEU A 345 -1.71 0.81 -13.36
N ASN A 346 -2.76 0.01 -13.53
CA ASN A 346 -2.68 -1.44 -13.44
C ASN A 346 -1.95 -2.08 -14.63
N LYS A 347 -2.23 -1.64 -15.86
CA LYS A 347 -1.59 -2.15 -17.09
C LYS A 347 -0.08 -1.97 -17.06
N TYR A 348 0.41 -0.89 -16.47
CA TYR A 348 1.83 -0.58 -16.34
C TYR A 348 2.42 -0.98 -14.99
N GLU A 349 1.70 -1.74 -14.15
CA GLU A 349 2.16 -2.25 -12.85
C GLU A 349 2.57 -1.19 -11.82
N ILE A 350 2.15 0.07 -12.01
CA ILE A 350 2.51 1.21 -11.13
C ILE A 350 1.46 1.42 -10.02
N LEU A 351 0.24 0.86 -10.17
CA LEU A 351 -0.87 1.09 -9.22
C LEU A 351 -0.49 0.84 -7.76
N ASN A 352 0.21 -0.25 -7.47
CA ASN A 352 0.58 -0.59 -6.10
C ASN A 352 1.62 0.39 -5.52
N HIS A 353 2.60 0.81 -6.33
CA HIS A 353 3.57 1.83 -5.94
C HIS A 353 2.89 3.18 -5.70
N PHE A 354 2.01 3.60 -6.60
CA PHE A 354 1.19 4.80 -6.46
C PHE A 354 0.38 4.81 -5.14
N LEU A 355 -0.31 3.70 -4.82
CA LEU A 355 -1.08 3.60 -3.58
C LEU A 355 -0.20 3.67 -2.34
N LYS A 356 0.99 3.03 -2.34
CA LYS A 356 1.97 3.16 -1.24
C LYS A 356 2.40 4.62 -1.04
N LEU A 357 2.69 5.33 -2.12
CA LEU A 357 3.03 6.75 -2.07
C LEU A 357 1.87 7.60 -1.54
N CYS A 358 0.62 7.27 -1.88
CA CYS A 358 -0.57 7.94 -1.33
C CYS A 358 -0.74 7.76 0.18
N ILE A 359 -0.28 6.64 0.77
CA ILE A 359 -0.33 6.46 2.23
C ILE A 359 0.63 7.42 2.93
N SER A 360 1.82 7.63 2.37
CA SER A 360 2.81 8.58 2.89
C SER A 360 2.57 10.04 2.50
N PHE A 361 1.54 10.31 1.69
CA PHE A 361 1.27 11.65 1.17
C PHE A 361 0.70 12.57 2.26
N ASP A 362 1.18 13.82 2.32
CA ASP A 362 0.60 14.82 3.22
C ASP A 362 -0.77 15.28 2.70
N TRP A 363 -1.82 14.73 3.33
CA TRP A 363 -3.20 15.02 2.98
C TRP A 363 -3.69 16.37 3.48
N SER A 364 -2.95 17.08 4.36
CA SER A 364 -3.44 18.29 5.06
C SER A 364 -4.02 19.36 4.13
N ASN A 365 -3.41 19.56 2.96
CA ASN A 365 -3.81 20.55 1.95
C ASN A 365 -4.56 19.95 0.74
N HIS A 366 -4.81 18.65 0.73
CA HIS A 366 -5.27 17.90 -0.45
C HIS A 366 -6.44 16.95 -0.15
N LEU A 367 -7.17 17.20 0.95
CA LEU A 367 -8.29 16.37 1.40
C LEU A 367 -9.38 16.19 0.33
N ASN A 368 -9.59 17.19 -0.52
CA ASN A 368 -10.53 17.15 -1.64
C ASN A 368 -10.20 16.07 -2.69
N LEU A 369 -8.98 15.55 -2.70
CA LEU A 369 -8.53 14.52 -3.63
C LEU A 369 -8.73 13.09 -3.11
N LEU A 370 -9.10 12.91 -1.83
CA LEU A 370 -9.35 11.59 -1.25
C LEU A 370 -10.47 10.84 -1.99
N ASP A 371 -11.53 11.54 -2.41
CA ASP A 371 -12.60 10.96 -3.23
C ASP A 371 -12.05 10.25 -4.47
N SER A 372 -11.11 10.88 -5.17
CA SER A 372 -10.47 10.31 -6.35
C SER A 372 -9.68 9.04 -6.02
N LEU A 373 -8.96 9.03 -4.89
CA LEU A 373 -8.22 7.87 -4.43
C LEU A 373 -9.15 6.67 -4.16
N PHE A 374 -10.28 6.90 -3.49
CA PHE A 374 -11.29 5.86 -3.26
C PHE A 374 -11.99 5.40 -4.54
N LEU A 375 -12.23 6.30 -5.49
CA LEU A 375 -12.77 5.93 -6.81
C LEU A 375 -11.79 5.08 -7.61
N ILE A 376 -10.52 5.49 -7.72
CA ILE A 376 -9.47 4.75 -8.43
C ILE A 376 -9.31 3.36 -7.81
N SER A 377 -9.11 3.27 -6.50
CA SER A 377 -8.94 1.98 -5.80
C SER A 377 -10.21 1.12 -5.85
N GLY A 378 -11.39 1.74 -5.76
CA GLY A 378 -12.70 1.10 -5.87
C GLY A 378 -12.87 0.26 -7.14
N ASN A 379 -12.26 0.68 -8.25
CA ASN A 379 -12.36 -0.03 -9.54
C ASN A 379 -11.62 -1.39 -9.57
N LYS A 380 -10.80 -1.72 -8.55
CA LYS A 380 -10.05 -2.99 -8.48
C LYS A 380 -10.46 -3.87 -7.28
N LEU A 381 -11.46 -3.46 -6.50
CA LEU A 381 -11.93 -4.17 -5.31
C LEU A 381 -12.59 -5.53 -5.59
N SER A 382 -12.81 -5.92 -6.85
CA SER A 382 -13.24 -7.29 -7.18
C SER A 382 -12.16 -8.34 -6.89
N SER A 383 -10.88 -7.93 -6.81
CA SER A 383 -9.74 -8.82 -6.52
C SER A 383 -9.50 -8.96 -5.02
N GLN A 384 -9.52 -10.19 -4.50
CA GLN A 384 -9.21 -10.46 -3.10
C GLN A 384 -7.76 -10.11 -2.74
N THR A 385 -6.80 -10.49 -3.59
CA THR A 385 -5.38 -10.15 -3.42
C THR A 385 -5.16 -8.64 -3.35
N PHE A 386 -5.95 -7.85 -4.10
CA PHE A 386 -5.87 -6.40 -4.02
C PHE A 386 -6.41 -5.84 -2.69
N LYS A 387 -7.49 -6.42 -2.14
CA LYS A 387 -8.00 -6.02 -0.80
C LYS A 387 -7.01 -6.33 0.32
N GLU A 388 -6.32 -7.47 0.22
CA GLU A 388 -5.25 -7.86 1.13
C GLU A 388 -4.11 -6.85 1.05
N PHE A 389 -3.65 -6.52 -0.15
CA PHE A 389 -2.65 -5.46 -0.39
C PHE A 389 -3.06 -4.10 0.21
N LEU A 390 -4.30 -3.66 0.03
CA LEU A 390 -4.78 -2.40 0.63
C LEU A 390 -4.71 -2.43 2.16
N THR A 391 -4.97 -3.58 2.79
CA THR A 391 -4.85 -3.70 4.24
C THR A 391 -3.38 -3.66 4.66
N GLU A 392 -2.52 -4.41 3.97
CA GLU A 392 -1.08 -4.50 4.26
C GLU A 392 -0.40 -3.13 4.26
N ILE A 393 -0.73 -2.27 3.28
CA ILE A 393 -0.16 -0.91 3.22
C ILE A 393 -0.82 0.07 4.19
N GLY A 394 -1.80 -0.36 4.97
CA GLY A 394 -2.52 0.49 5.92
C GLY A 394 -3.49 1.48 5.30
N PHE A 395 -4.06 1.18 4.13
CA PHE A 395 -4.99 2.07 3.41
C PHE A 395 -6.21 2.48 4.25
N LEU A 396 -6.64 1.64 5.19
CA LEU A 396 -7.77 1.92 6.06
C LEU A 396 -7.52 3.11 7.00
N SER A 397 -6.27 3.50 7.23
CA SER A 397 -5.89 4.70 8.01
C SER A 397 -6.38 6.00 7.38
N LEU A 398 -6.68 6.01 6.08
CA LEU A 398 -7.21 7.18 5.37
C LEU A 398 -8.71 7.39 5.63
N MET A 399 -9.44 6.37 6.11
CA MET A 399 -10.88 6.44 6.32
C MET A 399 -11.28 7.53 7.35
N PRO A 400 -10.68 7.63 8.55
CA PRO A 400 -11.00 8.70 9.50
C PRO A 400 -10.78 10.11 8.93
N LEU A 401 -9.66 10.32 8.21
CA LEU A 401 -9.34 11.59 7.55
C LEU A 401 -10.42 11.97 6.52
N THR A 402 -10.84 11.00 5.73
CA THR A 402 -11.85 11.16 4.68
C THR A 402 -13.22 11.51 5.28
N MET A 403 -13.58 10.87 6.39
CA MET A 403 -14.88 11.07 7.06
C MET A 403 -14.99 12.38 7.85
N ALA A 404 -13.87 12.97 8.27
CA ALA A 404 -13.86 14.25 8.98
C ALA A 404 -14.25 15.43 8.06
N GLN A 405 -14.04 15.31 6.75
CA GLN A 405 -14.06 16.44 5.80
C GLN A 405 -15.31 16.47 4.90
N GLU A 406 -16.34 15.69 5.22
CA GLU A 406 -17.56 15.57 4.40
C GLU A 406 -17.32 15.20 2.91
N VAL A 407 -16.22 14.49 2.64
CA VAL A 407 -15.93 13.82 1.35
C VAL A 407 -17.16 13.01 0.90
N ASN A 408 -17.37 12.84 -0.41
CA ASN A 408 -18.62 12.30 -0.96
C ASN A 408 -18.97 10.95 -0.33
N GLN A 409 -19.94 11.01 0.59
CA GLN A 409 -20.39 9.88 1.40
C GLN A 409 -20.77 8.67 0.54
N TYR A 410 -21.31 8.90 -0.66
CA TYR A 410 -21.65 7.85 -1.62
C TYR A 410 -20.43 7.05 -2.10
N THR A 411 -19.32 7.73 -2.40
CA THR A 411 -18.05 7.10 -2.81
C THR A 411 -17.57 6.14 -1.73
N ILE A 412 -17.56 6.61 -0.48
CA ILE A 412 -17.10 5.85 0.69
C ILE A 412 -18.03 4.66 0.93
N SER A 413 -19.35 4.86 0.96
CA SER A 413 -20.33 3.78 1.14
C SER A 413 -20.15 2.67 0.09
N LYS A 414 -20.01 3.04 -1.19
CA LYS A 414 -19.79 2.08 -2.29
C LYS A 414 -18.45 1.36 -2.17
N PHE A 415 -17.38 2.06 -1.77
CA PHE A 415 -16.09 1.44 -1.52
C PHE A 415 -16.19 0.39 -0.41
N VAL A 416 -16.84 0.75 0.70
CA VAL A 416 -17.04 -0.12 1.87
C VAL A 416 -17.84 -1.36 1.52
N GLU A 417 -18.97 -1.23 0.82
CA GLU A 417 -19.79 -2.38 0.38
C GLU A 417 -18.97 -3.35 -0.47
N ASN A 418 -18.17 -2.83 -1.40
CA ASN A 418 -17.30 -3.65 -2.23
C ASN A 418 -16.13 -4.26 -1.46
N PHE A 419 -15.66 -3.61 -0.39
CA PHE A 419 -14.54 -4.08 0.42
C PHE A 419 -14.93 -5.23 1.36
N ILE A 420 -16.06 -5.13 2.07
CA ILE A 420 -16.47 -6.03 3.17
C ILE A 420 -16.69 -7.49 2.72
N GLY A 421 -17.00 -7.72 1.42
CA GLY A 421 -17.45 -9.01 0.88
C GLY A 421 -16.71 -10.28 1.33
N ASN A 422 -15.43 -10.22 1.74
CA ASN A 422 -14.66 -11.36 2.31
C ASN A 422 -13.59 -10.93 3.34
N ASN A 423 -13.80 -9.80 4.03
CA ASN A 423 -12.82 -9.25 4.98
C ASN A 423 -13.32 -9.35 6.43
N THR A 424 -12.48 -8.90 7.35
CA THR A 424 -12.76 -8.73 8.78
C THR A 424 -13.80 -7.62 9.01
N LEU A 425 -14.25 -7.45 10.26
CA LEU A 425 -15.12 -6.33 10.65
C LEU A 425 -14.37 -5.02 10.93
N THR A 426 -13.05 -4.96 10.71
CA THR A 426 -12.22 -3.78 11.00
C THR A 426 -12.69 -2.54 10.26
N MET A 427 -13.05 -2.66 8.97
CA MET A 427 -13.62 -1.54 8.20
C MET A 427 -14.89 -0.99 8.86
N LEU A 428 -15.80 -1.86 9.29
CA LEU A 428 -17.06 -1.46 9.93
C LEU A 428 -16.83 -0.88 11.33
N GLN A 429 -15.84 -1.39 12.06
CA GLN A 429 -15.40 -0.81 13.32
C GLN A 429 -14.88 0.63 13.12
N ILE A 430 -14.05 0.87 12.10
CA ILE A 430 -13.57 2.23 11.77
C ILE A 430 -14.74 3.16 11.43
N ILE A 431 -15.70 2.70 10.62
CA ILE A 431 -16.90 3.47 10.24
C ILE A 431 -17.73 3.85 11.47
N LYS A 432 -17.87 2.92 12.43
CA LYS A 432 -18.55 3.16 13.69
C LYS A 432 -17.80 4.16 14.56
N ASP A 433 -16.49 4.00 14.73
CA ASP A 433 -15.66 4.90 15.53
C ASP A 433 -15.68 6.34 14.97
N CYS A 434 -15.74 6.47 13.64
CA CYS A 434 -15.87 7.76 12.95
C CYS A 434 -17.31 8.33 12.97
N ARG A 435 -18.26 7.62 13.59
CA ARG A 435 -19.68 7.98 13.70
C ARG A 435 -20.40 8.18 12.36
N MET A 436 -19.92 7.58 11.27
CA MET A 436 -20.57 7.73 9.96
C MET A 436 -21.96 7.09 9.99
N ALA A 437 -22.08 5.86 10.50
CA ALA A 437 -23.38 5.19 10.62
C ALA A 437 -24.38 6.02 11.45
N ASP A 438 -23.94 6.57 12.58
CA ASP A 438 -24.77 7.43 13.45
C ASP A 438 -25.18 8.73 12.75
N LYS A 439 -24.27 9.35 11.97
CA LYS A 439 -24.56 10.54 11.16
C LYS A 439 -25.60 10.24 10.07
N ILE A 440 -25.49 9.08 9.40
CA ILE A 440 -26.46 8.65 8.37
C ILE A 440 -27.85 8.49 8.99
N LEU A 441 -27.92 7.73 10.08
CA LEU A 441 -29.16 7.50 10.82
C LEU A 441 -29.80 8.82 11.27
N THR A 442 -28.99 9.79 11.71
CA THR A 442 -29.48 11.11 12.12
C THR A 442 -29.95 11.95 10.92
N LYS A 443 -29.18 12.03 9.83
CA LYS A 443 -29.53 12.80 8.61
C LYS A 443 -30.78 12.24 7.92
N ALA A 444 -30.97 10.93 7.96
CA ALA A 444 -32.11 10.26 7.33
C ALA A 444 -33.47 10.70 7.90
N THR A 445 -33.50 11.30 9.09
CA THR A 445 -34.74 11.87 9.65
C THR A 445 -35.21 13.14 8.92
N TRP A 446 -34.38 13.78 8.10
CA TRP A 446 -34.66 15.14 7.58
C TRP A 446 -35.21 15.22 6.14
N ARG A 447 -35.11 14.18 5.30
CA ARG A 447 -35.37 14.34 3.84
C ARG A 447 -35.93 13.09 3.15
N ARG A 448 -37.24 12.83 3.26
CA ARG A 448 -37.97 11.86 2.42
C ARG A 448 -38.09 12.27 0.94
N GLU A 449 -37.55 13.42 0.53
CA GLU A 449 -37.68 13.98 -0.83
C GLU A 449 -36.34 14.08 -1.61
N ASN A 450 -35.23 13.55 -1.08
CA ASN A 450 -33.91 13.65 -1.75
C ASN A 450 -33.38 12.27 -2.19
N PRO A 451 -33.08 12.03 -3.49
CA PRO A 451 -32.62 10.73 -3.99
C PRO A 451 -31.34 10.20 -3.33
N LYS A 452 -30.50 11.07 -2.75
CA LYS A 452 -29.31 10.66 -1.98
C LYS A 452 -29.65 9.89 -0.69
N HIS A 453 -30.89 9.97 -0.23
CA HIS A 453 -31.39 9.28 0.98
C HIS A 453 -31.52 7.76 0.78
N GLU A 454 -31.88 7.31 -0.43
CA GLU A 454 -32.13 5.90 -0.74
C GLU A 454 -30.83 5.06 -0.68
N GLU A 455 -29.72 5.60 -1.18
CA GLU A 455 -28.41 4.93 -1.14
C GLU A 455 -27.85 4.85 0.29
N ASP A 456 -28.05 5.91 1.08
CA ASP A 456 -27.67 5.93 2.50
C ASP A 456 -28.48 4.92 3.33
N GLU A 457 -29.79 4.82 3.07
CA GLU A 457 -30.64 3.81 3.70
C GLU A 457 -30.22 2.39 3.30
N LYS A 458 -29.94 2.18 2.01
CA LYS A 458 -29.45 0.90 1.48
C LYS A 458 -28.13 0.49 2.13
N PHE A 459 -27.19 1.43 2.27
CA PHE A 459 -25.91 1.21 2.93
C PHE A 459 -26.07 0.81 4.42
N ILE A 460 -26.93 1.51 5.16
CA ILE A 460 -27.19 1.14 6.56
C ILE A 460 -27.83 -0.24 6.64
N ARG A 461 -28.82 -0.52 5.79
CA ARG A 461 -29.48 -1.83 5.77
C ARG A 461 -28.51 -2.97 5.44
N SER A 462 -27.58 -2.75 4.51
CA SER A 462 -26.59 -3.75 4.10
C SER A 462 -25.48 -3.97 5.13
N THR A 463 -25.22 -3.00 6.02
CA THR A 463 -24.08 -3.06 6.97
C THR A 463 -24.48 -3.23 8.44
N MET A 464 -25.69 -2.84 8.85
CA MET A 464 -26.13 -2.85 10.25
C MET A 464 -25.96 -4.19 11.00
N PRO A 465 -26.01 -5.38 10.37
CA PRO A 465 -25.76 -6.64 11.07
C PRO A 465 -24.29 -6.86 11.46
N PHE A 466 -23.36 -6.11 10.87
CA PHE A 466 -21.92 -6.43 10.84
C PHE A 466 -21.04 -5.46 11.65
N TYR A 467 -21.60 -4.67 12.56
CA TYR A 467 -20.85 -3.77 13.46
C TYR A 467 -20.39 -4.42 14.78
N GLY A 468 -20.20 -5.74 14.76
CA GLY A 468 -19.74 -6.52 15.92
C GLY A 468 -20.71 -6.43 17.11
N PRO A 469 -20.24 -6.14 18.33
CA PRO A 469 -21.10 -5.99 19.50
C PRO A 469 -22.16 -4.88 19.38
N ASN A 470 -21.96 -3.91 18.49
CA ASN A 470 -22.87 -2.77 18.32
C ASN A 470 -24.03 -3.04 17.35
N SER A 471 -24.05 -4.18 16.66
CA SER A 471 -25.05 -4.45 15.61
C SER A 471 -26.49 -4.36 16.11
N ILE A 472 -26.78 -4.90 17.30
CA ILE A 472 -28.14 -4.90 17.87
C ILE A 472 -28.63 -3.47 18.13
N GLU A 473 -27.78 -2.62 18.71
CA GLU A 473 -28.08 -1.21 18.96
C GLU A 473 -28.35 -0.46 17.64
N ILE A 474 -27.51 -0.68 16.62
CA ILE A 474 -27.66 -0.02 15.32
C ILE A 474 -28.96 -0.46 14.62
N ILE A 475 -29.31 -1.74 14.66
CA ILE A 475 -30.58 -2.24 14.11
C ILE A 475 -31.76 -1.64 14.88
N GLU A 476 -31.66 -1.50 16.21
CA GLU A 476 -32.70 -0.85 17.02
C GLU A 476 -32.86 0.63 16.64
N SER A 477 -31.75 1.36 16.47
CA SER A 477 -31.78 2.73 15.97
C SER A 477 -32.39 2.81 14.56
N ALA A 478 -31.99 1.94 13.64
CA ALA A 478 -32.54 1.90 12.28
C ALA A 478 -34.05 1.62 12.28
N TYR A 479 -34.51 0.68 13.11
CA TYR A 479 -35.93 0.37 13.28
C TYR A 479 -36.73 1.58 13.79
N ASN A 480 -36.23 2.26 14.81
CA ASN A 480 -36.92 3.38 15.44
C ASN A 480 -36.86 4.66 14.60
N ILE A 481 -35.75 4.91 13.90
CA ILE A 481 -35.47 6.18 13.22
C ILE A 481 -35.84 6.13 11.74
N LEU A 482 -35.39 5.11 11.00
CA LEU A 482 -35.68 4.94 9.57
C LEU A 482 -37.10 4.41 9.33
N GLY A 483 -37.74 3.89 10.38
CA GLY A 483 -39.07 3.29 10.28
C GLY A 483 -39.04 1.97 9.50
N MET A 484 -37.96 1.19 9.64
CA MET A 484 -37.89 -0.14 9.05
C MET A 484 -39.09 -0.98 9.49
N ASN A 485 -39.65 -1.76 8.57
CA ASN A 485 -40.75 -2.65 8.91
C ASN A 485 -40.26 -3.82 9.79
N GLU A 486 -41.20 -4.50 10.46
CA GLU A 486 -40.85 -5.56 11.41
C GLU A 486 -40.15 -6.76 10.77
N ILE A 487 -40.45 -7.05 9.49
CA ILE A 487 -39.85 -8.17 8.76
C ILE A 487 -38.37 -7.87 8.50
N ALA A 488 -38.07 -6.73 7.87
CA ALA A 488 -36.71 -6.30 7.57
C ALA A 488 -35.85 -6.17 8.84
N THR A 489 -36.47 -5.80 9.96
CA THR A 489 -35.80 -5.74 11.26
C THR A 489 -35.43 -7.13 11.76
N ILE A 490 -36.35 -8.10 11.65
CA ILE A 490 -36.09 -9.48 12.07
C ILE A 490 -35.07 -10.16 11.15
N GLU A 491 -35.14 -9.92 9.84
CA GLU A 491 -34.12 -10.38 8.88
C GLU A 491 -32.74 -9.85 9.27
N ALA A 492 -32.61 -8.54 9.52
CA ALA A 492 -31.35 -7.96 9.96
C ALA A 492 -30.82 -8.56 11.27
N LEU A 493 -31.71 -8.80 12.25
CA LEU A 493 -31.34 -9.48 13.49
C LEU A 493 -30.88 -10.92 13.25
N HIS A 494 -31.46 -11.61 12.27
CA HIS A 494 -31.03 -12.94 11.85
C HIS A 494 -29.68 -12.91 11.11
N GLU A 495 -29.36 -11.86 10.36
CA GLU A 495 -28.07 -11.75 9.67
C GLU A 495 -26.89 -11.51 10.64
N VAL A 496 -27.14 -10.94 11.83
CA VAL A 496 -26.11 -10.67 12.84
C VAL A 496 -25.30 -11.94 13.10
N PRO A 497 -23.95 -11.91 13.06
CA PRO A 497 -23.15 -13.09 13.32
C PRO A 497 -23.46 -13.66 14.71
N PHE A 498 -23.69 -14.99 14.77
CA PHE A 498 -24.22 -15.65 15.97
C PHE A 498 -23.41 -15.36 17.25
N TYR A 499 -22.08 -15.26 17.16
CA TYR A 499 -21.23 -14.93 18.30
C TYR A 499 -21.61 -13.59 18.94
N PHE A 500 -21.86 -12.55 18.13
CA PHE A 500 -22.32 -11.24 18.64
C PHE A 500 -23.77 -11.27 19.13
N LYS A 501 -24.62 -12.17 18.59
CA LYS A 501 -25.96 -12.44 19.16
C LYS A 501 -25.87 -13.01 20.58
N LEU A 502 -24.87 -13.87 20.84
CA LEU A 502 -24.67 -14.47 22.16
C LEU A 502 -24.14 -13.44 23.16
N GLU A 503 -23.16 -12.62 22.78
CA GLU A 503 -22.64 -11.54 23.64
C GLU A 503 -23.73 -10.54 24.04
N ASN A 504 -24.71 -10.28 23.17
CA ASN A 504 -25.78 -9.29 23.38
C ASN A 504 -27.17 -9.92 23.48
N CYS A 505 -27.26 -11.15 23.97
CA CYS A 505 -28.48 -11.96 23.93
C CYS A 505 -29.68 -11.31 24.63
N GLU A 506 -29.49 -10.64 25.77
CA GLU A 506 -30.57 -9.97 26.50
C GLU A 506 -31.20 -8.84 25.67
N ALA A 507 -30.38 -7.96 25.09
CA ALA A 507 -30.84 -6.86 24.24
C ALA A 507 -31.57 -7.39 22.99
N LEU A 508 -30.99 -8.41 22.35
CA LEU A 508 -31.57 -9.09 21.19
C LEU A 508 -32.95 -9.69 21.51
N ILE A 509 -33.10 -10.42 22.62
CA ILE A 509 -34.38 -11.04 23.01
C ILE A 509 -35.45 -9.99 23.31
N LYS A 510 -35.09 -8.91 24.02
CA LYS A 510 -36.01 -7.79 24.29
C LYS A 510 -36.50 -7.15 23.00
N MET A 511 -35.58 -6.89 22.07
CA MET A 511 -35.90 -6.32 20.77
C MET A 511 -36.79 -7.25 19.95
N LEU A 512 -36.43 -8.54 19.83
CA LEU A 512 -37.23 -9.56 19.14
C LEU A 512 -38.66 -9.61 19.68
N HIS A 513 -38.82 -9.64 21.01
CA HIS A 513 -40.13 -9.66 21.64
C HIS A 513 -40.97 -8.43 21.24
N GLY A 514 -40.36 -7.24 21.30
CA GLY A 514 -41.00 -5.97 20.94
C GLY A 514 -41.43 -5.92 19.47
N VAL A 515 -40.53 -6.29 18.56
CA VAL A 515 -40.76 -6.28 17.11
C VAL A 515 -41.85 -7.28 16.74
N VAL A 516 -41.80 -8.52 17.24
CA VAL A 516 -42.83 -9.55 16.96
C VAL A 516 -44.19 -9.13 17.51
N LYS A 517 -44.24 -8.60 18.74
CA LYS A 517 -45.50 -8.13 19.34
C LYS A 517 -46.13 -7.00 18.52
N ARG A 518 -45.32 -6.12 17.94
CA ARG A 518 -45.79 -5.04 17.05
C ARG A 518 -46.19 -5.58 15.68
N GLY A 519 -45.38 -6.44 15.07
CA GLY A 519 -45.63 -7.07 13.78
C GLY A 519 -46.93 -7.87 13.77
N LEU A 520 -47.22 -8.63 14.83
CA LEU A 520 -48.49 -9.36 14.98
C LEU A 520 -49.73 -8.46 15.09
N LYS A 521 -49.57 -7.18 15.48
CA LYS A 521 -50.66 -6.20 15.51
C LYS A 521 -50.82 -5.48 14.18
N ASN A 522 -49.70 -5.15 13.53
CA ASN A 522 -49.66 -4.31 12.34
C ASN A 522 -49.84 -5.09 11.04
N GLN A 523 -49.30 -6.30 10.96
CA GLN A 523 -49.36 -7.14 9.77
C GLN A 523 -50.72 -7.84 9.69
N LYS A 524 -51.36 -7.72 8.52
CA LYS A 524 -52.63 -8.40 8.22
C LYS A 524 -52.45 -9.59 7.28
N ASN A 525 -51.34 -9.65 6.54
CA ASN A 525 -51.03 -10.75 5.65
C ASN A 525 -50.51 -11.96 6.47
N GLN A 526 -51.18 -13.10 6.31
CA GLN A 526 -50.80 -14.35 6.97
C GLN A 526 -49.42 -14.85 6.55
N GLU A 527 -49.02 -14.70 5.28
CA GLU A 527 -47.71 -15.12 4.77
C GLU A 527 -46.58 -14.36 5.45
N ASN A 528 -46.72 -13.04 5.55
CA ASN A 528 -45.79 -12.16 6.25
C ASN A 528 -45.63 -12.53 7.72
N ILE A 529 -46.75 -12.85 8.39
CA ILE A 529 -46.72 -13.30 9.78
C ILE A 529 -46.00 -14.65 9.87
N THR A 530 -46.31 -15.60 9.00
CA THR A 530 -45.66 -16.92 8.98
C THR A 530 -44.17 -16.78 8.75
N TYR A 531 -43.73 -15.96 7.79
CA TYR A 531 -42.32 -15.68 7.53
C TYR A 531 -41.62 -15.06 8.74
N MET A 532 -42.18 -13.98 9.29
CA MET A 532 -41.65 -13.30 10.47
C MET A 532 -41.46 -14.27 11.65
N LEU A 533 -42.44 -15.14 11.91
CA LEU A 533 -42.35 -16.13 12.98
C LEU A 533 -41.31 -17.22 12.69
N LYS A 534 -41.11 -17.61 11.43
CA LYS A 534 -40.05 -18.56 11.03
C LYS A 534 -38.68 -17.99 11.36
N GLU A 535 -38.41 -16.75 10.96
CA GLU A 535 -37.14 -16.08 11.24
C GLU A 535 -36.87 -15.98 12.75
N VAL A 536 -37.89 -15.64 13.55
CA VAL A 536 -37.76 -15.60 15.03
C VAL A 536 -37.43 -16.97 15.62
N VAL A 537 -38.06 -18.04 15.10
CA VAL A 537 -37.75 -19.41 15.53
C VAL A 537 -36.31 -19.77 15.20
N LEU A 538 -35.81 -19.36 14.03
CA LEU A 538 -34.42 -19.57 13.62
C LEU A 538 -33.44 -18.85 14.56
N ILE A 539 -33.66 -17.55 14.82
CA ILE A 539 -32.80 -16.77 15.73
C ILE A 539 -32.77 -17.38 17.13
N LEU A 540 -33.92 -17.80 17.68
CA LEU A 540 -33.96 -18.45 18.99
C LEU A 540 -33.24 -19.80 18.98
N GLY A 541 -33.34 -20.56 17.88
CA GLY A 541 -32.57 -21.79 17.71
C GLY A 541 -31.05 -21.55 17.65
N GLU A 542 -30.60 -20.49 16.97
CA GLU A 542 -29.19 -20.10 16.93
C GLU A 542 -28.63 -19.70 18.30
N ILE A 543 -29.43 -19.06 19.15
CA ILE A 543 -28.97 -18.60 20.47
C ILE A 543 -29.03 -19.74 21.50
N LEU A 544 -30.11 -20.52 21.49
CA LEU A 544 -30.40 -21.47 22.56
C LEU A 544 -29.86 -22.88 22.32
N ILE A 545 -29.56 -23.23 21.06
CA ILE A 545 -29.26 -24.63 20.67
C ILE A 545 -27.94 -24.73 19.93
N LEU A 546 -27.77 -23.93 18.87
CA LEU A 546 -26.65 -24.04 17.95
C LEU A 546 -25.25 -24.00 18.61
N PRO A 547 -24.96 -23.23 19.67
CA PRO A 547 -23.62 -23.16 20.25
C PRO A 547 -23.15 -24.51 20.79
N SER A 548 -24.02 -25.20 21.53
CA SER A 548 -23.72 -26.54 22.09
C SER A 548 -23.54 -27.58 20.98
N LEU A 549 -24.27 -27.44 19.88
CA LEU A 549 -24.16 -28.33 18.71
C LEU A 549 -22.85 -28.11 17.96
N LEU A 550 -22.56 -26.86 17.59
CA LEU A 550 -21.35 -26.48 16.87
C LEU A 550 -20.11 -26.95 17.62
N GLN A 551 -20.05 -26.66 18.91
CA GLN A 551 -18.95 -27.05 19.77
C GLN A 551 -18.68 -28.56 19.73
N ASN A 552 -19.69 -29.36 20.08
CA ASN A 552 -19.56 -30.81 20.13
C ASN A 552 -19.13 -31.42 18.78
N HIS A 553 -19.67 -30.91 17.67
CA HIS A 553 -19.34 -31.41 16.34
C HIS A 553 -17.94 -31.00 15.87
N HIS A 554 -17.55 -29.74 16.09
CA HIS A 554 -16.20 -29.27 15.74
C HIS A 554 -15.12 -29.96 16.55
N VAL A 555 -15.37 -30.20 17.85
CA VAL A 555 -14.48 -30.99 18.72
C VAL A 555 -14.31 -32.42 18.21
N LYS A 556 -15.43 -33.09 17.90
CA LYS A 556 -15.43 -34.49 17.43
C LYS A 556 -14.93 -34.63 15.99
N GLY A 557 -14.74 -33.53 15.26
CA GLY A 557 -14.46 -33.59 13.82
C GLY A 557 -15.64 -34.12 12.99
N ALA A 558 -16.88 -33.87 13.41
CA ALA A 558 -18.09 -34.32 12.74
C ALA A 558 -18.82 -33.17 12.03
N CYS A 559 -19.54 -33.48 10.96
CA CYS A 559 -20.36 -32.49 10.24
C CYS A 559 -21.80 -32.48 10.78
N ILE A 560 -22.27 -31.30 11.18
CA ILE A 560 -23.63 -31.09 11.72
C ILE A 560 -24.71 -31.45 10.71
N SER A 561 -24.46 -31.27 9.41
CA SER A 561 -25.43 -31.61 8.35
C SER A 561 -25.75 -33.11 8.27
N HIS A 562 -24.95 -33.98 8.91
CA HIS A 562 -25.08 -35.44 8.84
C HIS A 562 -25.46 -36.10 10.18
N ASP A 563 -25.63 -35.34 11.27
CA ASP A 563 -25.97 -35.92 12.57
C ASP A 563 -27.42 -36.42 12.62
N LYS A 564 -27.59 -37.74 12.64
CA LYS A 564 -28.90 -38.43 12.70
C LYS A 564 -29.62 -38.26 14.04
N GLU A 565 -28.91 -37.93 15.12
CA GLU A 565 -29.49 -37.78 16.46
C GLU A 565 -30.06 -36.38 16.72
N LYS A 566 -29.75 -35.39 15.87
CA LYS A 566 -30.08 -33.99 16.11
C LYS A 566 -30.80 -33.38 14.91
N TYR A 567 -32.12 -33.44 15.01
CA TYR A 567 -33.06 -32.78 14.11
C TYR A 567 -32.82 -31.27 14.16
N PHE A 568 -32.10 -30.71 13.18
CA PHE A 568 -32.25 -29.33 12.75
C PHE A 568 -31.94 -29.23 11.28
N SER A 569 -32.91 -29.53 10.42
CA SER A 569 -32.77 -29.30 8.96
C SER A 569 -32.78 -27.82 8.58
N TYR A 570 -33.07 -26.91 9.54
CA TYR A 570 -33.32 -25.50 9.26
C TYR A 570 -32.33 -24.50 9.89
N LEU A 571 -31.49 -24.90 10.86
CA LEU A 571 -30.55 -23.96 11.50
C LEU A 571 -29.43 -23.55 10.53
N GLY A 572 -29.28 -22.24 10.33
CA GLY A 572 -28.27 -21.61 9.47
C GLY A 572 -26.94 -21.37 10.18
N LYS A 573 -25.93 -20.99 9.38
CA LYS A 573 -24.55 -20.56 9.70
C LYS A 573 -23.72 -21.50 10.58
N ASN A 574 -22.85 -22.26 9.94
CA ASN A 574 -21.59 -22.63 10.59
C ASN A 574 -20.60 -21.47 10.33
N PRO A 575 -20.08 -20.76 11.35
CA PRO A 575 -19.24 -19.59 11.16
C PRO A 575 -17.84 -19.92 10.63
N LEU A 576 -17.53 -21.22 10.50
CA LEU A 576 -16.28 -21.73 9.95
C LEU A 576 -16.58 -22.65 8.75
N LEU A 577 -17.21 -22.08 7.72
CA LEU A 577 -17.44 -22.72 6.42
C LEU A 577 -16.36 -22.31 5.40
N LEU A 578 -16.11 -23.22 4.47
CA LEU A 578 -15.20 -23.07 3.35
C LEU A 578 -15.96 -23.23 2.04
N GLU A 579 -15.88 -22.25 1.16
CA GLU A 579 -16.26 -22.39 -0.22
C GLU A 579 -15.12 -23.04 -1.01
N CYS A 580 -15.42 -24.11 -1.74
CA CYS A 580 -14.51 -24.67 -2.71
C CYS A 580 -14.63 -23.88 -4.02
N LEU A 581 -13.55 -23.23 -4.45
CA LEU A 581 -13.58 -22.37 -5.64
C LEU A 581 -13.74 -23.16 -6.94
N GLU A 582 -13.32 -24.43 -6.95
CA GLU A 582 -13.48 -25.34 -8.08
C GLU A 582 -14.88 -25.93 -8.18
N CYS A 583 -15.55 -26.20 -7.04
CA CYS A 583 -16.86 -26.85 -7.00
C CYS A 583 -18.03 -25.88 -6.82
N GLY A 584 -17.78 -24.65 -6.36
CA GLY A 584 -18.81 -23.66 -6.01
C GLY A 584 -19.65 -24.03 -4.78
N GLY A 585 -19.35 -25.16 -4.12
CA GLY A 585 -20.05 -25.64 -2.93
C GLY A 585 -19.45 -25.09 -1.63
N SER A 586 -20.27 -25.02 -0.59
CA SER A 586 -19.82 -24.66 0.76
C SER A 586 -19.71 -25.90 1.65
N TYR A 587 -18.65 -26.02 2.41
CA TYR A 587 -18.29 -27.20 3.19
C TYR A 587 -17.86 -26.79 4.58
N CYS A 588 -18.14 -27.60 5.60
CA CYS A 588 -17.47 -27.40 6.89
C CYS A 588 -15.97 -27.73 6.75
N THR A 589 -15.15 -27.25 7.68
CA THR A 589 -13.69 -27.49 7.67
C THR A 589 -13.33 -28.96 7.51
N ILE A 590 -14.07 -29.85 8.18
CA ILE A 590 -13.88 -31.30 8.09
C ILE A 590 -14.22 -31.85 6.70
N CYS A 591 -15.44 -31.64 6.22
CA CYS A 591 -15.86 -32.15 4.90
C CYS A 591 -14.96 -31.62 3.79
N TYR A 592 -14.48 -30.38 3.91
CA TYR A 592 -13.50 -29.84 2.99
C TYR A 592 -12.18 -30.62 3.03
N LEU A 593 -11.63 -30.86 4.23
CA LEU A 593 -10.37 -31.59 4.40
C LEU A 593 -10.44 -33.05 3.93
N ILE A 594 -11.63 -33.66 3.94
CA ILE A 594 -11.83 -35.05 3.50
C ILE A 594 -12.04 -35.10 1.97
N CYS A 595 -12.96 -34.29 1.45
CA CYS A 595 -13.41 -34.40 0.06
C CYS A 595 -12.70 -33.45 -0.91
N HIS A 596 -12.12 -32.37 -0.41
CA HIS A 596 -11.67 -31.23 -1.22
C HIS A 596 -10.29 -30.69 -0.77
N LYS A 597 -9.48 -31.49 -0.07
CA LYS A 597 -8.19 -31.06 0.50
C LYS A 597 -7.25 -30.38 -0.50
N ASN A 598 -7.27 -30.84 -1.76
CA ASN A 598 -6.39 -30.38 -2.83
C ASN A 598 -7.00 -29.24 -3.67
N HIS A 599 -8.23 -28.83 -3.37
CA HIS A 599 -8.88 -27.73 -4.07
C HIS A 599 -8.44 -26.39 -3.46
N ARG A 600 -8.79 -25.27 -4.11
CA ARG A 600 -8.65 -23.94 -3.51
C ARG A 600 -9.89 -23.64 -2.69
N ARG A 601 -9.67 -22.88 -1.62
CA ARG A 601 -10.73 -22.50 -0.68
C ARG A 601 -10.77 -21.02 -0.39
N ARG A 602 -11.96 -20.57 0.00
CA ARG A 602 -12.20 -19.30 0.65
C ARG A 602 -13.04 -19.53 1.90
N PHE A 603 -12.67 -18.92 3.02
CA PHE A 603 -13.53 -18.94 4.20
C PHE A 603 -14.74 -18.03 3.99
N LEU A 604 -15.92 -18.52 4.36
CA LEU A 604 -17.16 -17.75 4.31
C LEU A 604 -17.33 -16.99 5.62
N HIS A 605 -16.85 -15.73 5.64
CA HIS A 605 -16.95 -14.83 6.79
C HIS A 605 -18.15 -13.91 6.68
N TYR A 606 -18.95 -13.84 7.75
CA TYR A 606 -20.02 -12.87 8.02
C TYR A 606 -21.17 -12.72 7.00
N ASN A 607 -20.92 -12.70 5.69
CA ASN A 607 -21.84 -12.24 4.63
C ASN A 607 -22.79 -13.30 4.04
N GLN A 608 -22.83 -14.52 4.59
CA GLN A 608 -23.71 -15.59 4.08
C GLN A 608 -24.35 -16.41 5.24
N PRO A 609 -25.34 -15.84 5.93
CA PRO A 609 -25.88 -16.41 7.17
C PRO A 609 -26.62 -17.74 7.00
N HIS A 610 -27.05 -18.10 5.80
CA HIS A 610 -27.86 -19.31 5.58
C HIS A 610 -27.10 -20.50 5.00
N PHE A 611 -25.78 -20.39 4.82
CA PHE A 611 -25.02 -21.43 4.16
C PHE A 611 -24.81 -22.63 5.08
N ARG A 612 -24.86 -23.82 4.49
CA ARG A 612 -24.71 -25.12 5.16
C ARG A 612 -23.69 -25.96 4.42
N CYS A 613 -23.05 -26.86 5.15
CA CYS A 613 -22.20 -27.84 4.50
C CYS A 613 -23.03 -28.63 3.47
N SER A 614 -22.57 -28.57 2.22
CA SER A 614 -23.18 -29.15 1.02
C SER A 614 -22.68 -30.58 0.77
N CYS A 615 -21.87 -31.14 1.66
CA CYS A 615 -21.49 -32.54 1.58
C CYS A 615 -22.74 -33.43 1.67
N THR A 616 -22.78 -34.48 0.87
CA THR A 616 -23.84 -35.49 0.86
C THR A 616 -23.35 -36.85 1.36
N GLN A 617 -22.04 -36.98 1.61
CA GLN A 617 -21.40 -38.21 2.06
C GLN A 617 -21.25 -38.18 3.58
N GLU A 618 -21.72 -39.24 4.24
CA GLU A 618 -21.36 -39.48 5.64
C GLU A 618 -19.86 -39.81 5.71
N HIS A 619 -19.15 -39.14 6.60
CA HIS A 619 -17.73 -39.38 6.82
C HIS A 619 -17.53 -40.04 8.18
N GLU A 620 -17.04 -41.27 8.17
CA GLU A 620 -16.44 -41.91 9.34
C GLU A 620 -15.00 -41.38 9.51
N GLY A 621 -14.86 -40.08 9.80
CA GLY A 621 -13.58 -39.39 9.76
C GLY A 621 -13.21 -38.80 11.11
N ASN A 622 -12.32 -39.48 11.83
CA ASN A 622 -11.63 -39.02 13.04
C ASN A 622 -12.54 -38.74 14.24
N ASN A 623 -12.99 -39.80 14.93
CA ASN A 623 -13.56 -39.66 16.29
C ASN A 623 -12.49 -39.12 17.25
N ILE A 624 -12.33 -37.81 17.29
CA ILE A 624 -11.54 -37.14 18.31
C ILE A 624 -12.37 -37.18 19.59
N ASP A 625 -11.81 -37.78 20.64
CA ASP A 625 -12.46 -37.80 21.95
C ASP A 625 -12.51 -36.36 22.51
N PRO A 626 -13.71 -35.79 22.76
CA PRO A 626 -13.83 -34.48 23.37
C PRO A 626 -13.09 -34.35 24.71
N ALA A 627 -12.88 -35.45 25.43
CA ALA A 627 -12.11 -35.48 26.67
C ALA A 627 -10.62 -35.16 26.47
N GLN A 628 -10.12 -35.02 25.24
CA GLN A 628 -8.76 -34.58 24.97
C GLN A 628 -8.57 -33.06 25.20
N PHE A 629 -9.65 -32.27 25.11
CA PHE A 629 -9.66 -30.80 25.21
C PHE A 629 -9.97 -30.28 26.62
N ILE A 630 -9.46 -30.96 27.65
CA ILE A 630 -9.61 -30.50 29.04
C ILE A 630 -8.93 -29.13 29.18
N LEU A 631 -9.65 -28.13 29.71
CA LEU A 631 -9.07 -26.81 29.96
C LEU A 631 -8.11 -26.87 31.15
N PRO A 632 -6.92 -26.24 31.07
CA PRO A 632 -5.98 -26.21 32.18
C PRO A 632 -6.48 -25.31 33.32
N VAL A 633 -6.13 -25.67 34.56
CA VAL A 633 -6.39 -24.82 35.73
C VAL A 633 -5.29 -23.77 35.82
N TYR A 634 -5.67 -22.52 35.61
CA TYR A 634 -4.78 -21.36 35.65
C TYR A 634 -4.71 -20.72 37.03
N ARG A 635 -3.58 -20.05 37.33
CA ARG A 635 -3.48 -19.14 38.47
C ARG A 635 -4.50 -18.01 38.34
N GLN A 636 -4.96 -17.46 39.46
CA GLN A 636 -5.97 -16.39 39.47
C GLN A 636 -5.51 -15.10 38.74
N GLN A 637 -4.20 -14.85 38.71
CA GLN A 637 -3.59 -13.72 38.01
C GLN A 637 -2.35 -14.18 37.27
N PHE A 638 -2.12 -13.60 36.09
CA PHE A 638 -0.93 -13.75 35.28
C PHE A 638 -0.26 -12.40 35.10
N SER A 639 1.06 -12.44 34.95
CA SER A 639 1.84 -11.26 34.65
C SER A 639 2.24 -11.32 33.18
N PHE A 640 2.19 -10.17 32.52
CA PHE A 640 2.57 -10.00 31.13
C PHE A 640 3.80 -9.09 31.05
N GLU A 641 4.85 -9.61 30.43
CA GLU A 641 6.08 -8.91 30.07
C GLU A 641 5.88 -8.25 28.71
N LEU A 642 6.10 -6.93 28.64
CA LEU A 642 6.02 -6.13 27.42
C LEU A 642 7.38 -6.00 26.74
N SER A 643 7.39 -5.51 25.50
CA SER A 643 8.60 -5.27 24.70
C SER A 643 9.62 -4.31 25.36
N ASP A 644 9.16 -3.39 26.22
CA ASP A 644 10.01 -2.47 26.98
C ASP A 644 10.55 -3.06 28.30
N GLY A 645 10.24 -4.34 28.58
CA GLY A 645 10.59 -5.05 29.81
C GLY A 645 9.67 -4.74 31.00
N THR A 646 8.64 -3.91 30.82
CA THR A 646 7.65 -3.68 31.89
C THR A 646 6.79 -4.92 32.11
N THR A 647 6.38 -5.13 33.36
CA THR A 647 5.50 -6.24 33.73
C THR A 647 4.20 -5.69 34.29
N GLN A 648 3.06 -6.16 33.76
CA GLN A 648 1.74 -5.76 34.22
C GLN A 648 0.80 -6.96 34.40
N THR A 649 -0.18 -6.83 35.30
CA THR A 649 -1.18 -7.88 35.58
C THR A 649 -2.50 -7.65 34.85
N THR A 650 -2.65 -6.52 34.17
CA THR A 650 -3.81 -6.24 33.32
C THR A 650 -3.71 -7.03 32.02
N ASN A 651 -4.84 -7.56 31.57
CA ASN A 651 -4.92 -8.37 30.37
C ASN A 651 -5.41 -7.61 29.12
N ASN A 652 -5.65 -6.30 29.26
CA ASN A 652 -5.99 -5.40 28.17
C ASN A 652 -4.76 -4.59 27.77
N PHE A 653 -4.50 -4.51 26.47
CA PHE A 653 -3.33 -3.85 25.92
C PHE A 653 -3.73 -2.91 24.80
N LYS A 654 -3.03 -1.78 24.72
CA LYS A 654 -3.13 -0.83 23.61
C LYS A 654 -1.75 -0.64 23.00
N SER A 655 -1.69 -0.59 21.67
CA SER A 655 -0.43 -0.38 20.97
C SER A 655 -0.35 1.01 20.33
N ASP A 656 0.77 1.68 20.58
CA ASP A 656 1.19 2.91 19.91
C ASP A 656 2.37 2.67 18.94
N GLY A 657 2.59 1.40 18.54
CA GLY A 657 3.67 1.03 17.63
C GLY A 657 3.92 -0.48 17.59
N HIS A 658 5.18 -0.89 17.64
CA HIS A 658 5.50 -2.30 17.84
C HIS A 658 5.31 -2.66 19.32
N LEU A 659 4.54 -3.71 19.59
CA LEU A 659 4.25 -4.19 20.94
C LEU A 659 4.32 -5.71 20.97
N GLU A 660 5.24 -6.24 21.78
CA GLU A 660 5.28 -7.66 22.14
C GLU A 660 4.69 -7.85 23.53
N ILE A 661 3.80 -8.82 23.67
CA ILE A 661 3.17 -9.17 24.94
C ILE A 661 3.40 -10.66 25.17
N LYS A 662 4.18 -10.96 26.21
CA LYS A 662 4.57 -12.32 26.56
C LYS A 662 4.13 -12.63 27.97
N THR A 663 3.70 -13.85 28.27
CA THR A 663 3.48 -14.22 29.67
C THR A 663 4.81 -14.33 30.42
N ALA A 664 4.89 -13.72 31.60
CA ALA A 664 6.06 -13.80 32.47
C ALA A 664 6.24 -15.23 33.00
N GLU A 665 5.13 -15.89 33.32
CA GLU A 665 5.07 -17.30 33.72
C GLU A 665 4.72 -18.22 32.53
N PRO A 666 5.27 -19.44 32.47
CA PRO A 666 4.82 -20.45 31.51
C PRO A 666 3.41 -20.97 31.83
N ILE A 667 2.64 -21.32 30.80
CA ILE A 667 1.21 -21.69 30.92
C ILE A 667 0.95 -23.21 30.88
N ALA A 668 1.98 -24.01 31.13
CA ALA A 668 1.94 -25.47 31.01
C ALA A 668 1.60 -26.15 32.35
N ASN A 669 0.60 -27.04 32.36
CA ASN A 669 0.41 -28.01 33.44
C ASN A 669 1.04 -29.35 33.05
N ASN A 670 2.11 -29.77 33.76
CA ASN A 670 2.77 -31.05 33.55
C ASN A 670 1.97 -32.18 34.23
N TRP A 671 1.62 -33.23 33.46
CA TRP A 671 1.06 -34.46 34.01
C TRP A 671 2.10 -35.59 33.99
N ASN A 672 1.95 -36.49 34.94
CA ASN A 672 2.90 -37.49 35.44
C ASN A 672 2.80 -38.88 34.74
N GLU A 673 3.48 -39.90 35.29
CA GLU A 673 3.88 -41.21 34.72
C GLU A 673 2.79 -42.10 34.05
N LEU A 674 1.53 -41.68 33.96
CA LEU A 674 0.39 -42.42 33.40
C LEU A 674 -0.16 -41.86 32.05
N HIS A 675 0.68 -41.21 31.24
CA HIS A 675 0.38 -40.72 29.89
C HIS A 675 -0.70 -39.63 29.75
N ARG A 676 -0.40 -38.37 30.14
CA ARG A 676 -1.04 -37.15 29.56
C ARG A 676 0.00 -36.03 29.45
N GLY A 677 0.07 -35.35 28.31
CA GLY A 677 1.06 -34.31 28.03
C GLY A 677 0.73 -32.95 28.66
N VAL A 678 1.53 -31.93 28.33
CA VAL A 678 1.28 -30.53 28.68
C VAL A 678 -0.05 -30.05 28.07
N VAL A 679 -0.93 -29.51 28.91
CA VAL A 679 -2.17 -28.87 28.47
C VAL A 679 -2.06 -27.37 28.65
N ALA A 680 -2.39 -26.62 27.60
CA ALA A 680 -2.35 -25.16 27.55
C ALA A 680 -3.46 -24.66 26.62
N TYR A 681 -4.06 -23.51 26.92
CA TYR A 681 -5.01 -22.83 26.03
C TYR A 681 -5.15 -21.35 26.39
N PHE A 682 -4.96 -20.47 25.43
CA PHE A 682 -5.25 -19.05 25.62
C PHE A 682 -6.00 -18.49 24.42
N GLU A 683 -6.72 -17.41 24.65
CA GLU A 683 -7.41 -16.62 23.63
C GLU A 683 -6.92 -15.18 23.62
N VAL A 684 -7.02 -14.56 22.45
CA VAL A 684 -6.82 -13.14 22.22
C VAL A 684 -8.08 -12.62 21.58
N LYS A 685 -8.82 -11.78 22.31
CA LYS A 685 -9.96 -11.03 21.79
C LYS A 685 -9.45 -9.72 21.23
N ILE A 686 -9.67 -9.49 19.95
CA ILE A 686 -9.24 -8.27 19.26
C ILE A 686 -10.37 -7.25 19.41
N LEU A 687 -10.17 -6.22 20.23
CA LEU A 687 -11.16 -5.16 20.40
C LEU A 687 -11.07 -4.16 19.25
N LYS A 688 -9.84 -3.84 18.82
CA LYS A 688 -9.51 -3.06 17.63
C LYS A 688 -8.25 -3.60 16.97
N ALA A 689 -8.29 -3.80 15.66
CA ALA A 689 -7.17 -4.34 14.88
C ALA A 689 -6.34 -3.27 14.14
N GLY A 690 -6.44 -2.00 14.54
CA GLY A 690 -5.78 -0.89 13.83
C GLY A 690 -6.19 -0.81 12.35
N SER A 691 -5.37 -0.15 11.53
CA SER A 691 -5.62 -0.01 10.09
C SER A 691 -5.00 -1.11 9.22
N ASN A 692 -4.06 -1.88 9.78
CA ASN A 692 -3.23 -2.82 9.02
C ASN A 692 -3.50 -4.27 9.40
N GLU A 693 -4.16 -4.52 10.54
CA GLU A 693 -4.44 -5.84 11.08
C GLU A 693 -3.19 -6.72 11.15
N ASP A 694 -2.07 -6.20 11.65
CA ASP A 694 -0.81 -6.91 11.79
C ASP A 694 -0.63 -7.36 13.24
N ILE A 695 -1.13 -8.57 13.50
CA ILE A 695 -1.15 -9.24 14.80
C ILE A 695 -0.70 -10.69 14.57
N THR A 696 0.38 -11.07 15.22
CA THR A 696 0.82 -12.46 15.29
C THR A 696 0.54 -13.02 16.67
N ILE A 697 -0.14 -14.15 16.74
CA ILE A 697 -0.38 -14.88 17.98
C ILE A 697 0.47 -16.16 17.92
N GLU A 698 1.36 -16.34 18.88
CA GLU A 698 2.31 -17.44 18.92
C GLU A 698 2.20 -18.22 20.24
N LEU A 699 2.38 -19.53 20.14
CA LEU A 699 2.64 -20.41 21.27
C LEU A 699 4.15 -20.68 21.35
N LYS A 700 4.89 -19.75 21.95
CA LYS A 700 6.35 -19.81 22.04
C LYS A 700 6.80 -21.07 22.77
N GLY A 701 7.73 -21.80 22.16
CA GLY A 701 8.16 -23.14 22.60
C GLY A 701 7.60 -24.29 21.76
N SER A 702 6.46 -24.11 21.08
CA SER A 702 5.99 -25.06 20.05
C SER A 702 6.43 -24.68 18.64
N GLY A 703 6.83 -23.41 18.43
CA GLY A 703 7.13 -22.85 17.12
C GLY A 703 5.89 -22.45 16.31
N PHE A 704 4.69 -22.52 16.89
CA PHE A 704 3.45 -22.24 16.16
C PHE A 704 3.02 -20.79 16.26
N ALA A 705 2.70 -20.19 15.12
CA ALA A 705 2.16 -18.85 15.02
C ALA A 705 0.94 -18.79 14.10
N TYR A 706 0.04 -17.86 14.36
CA TYR A 706 -1.11 -17.53 13.53
C TYR A 706 -1.07 -16.04 13.21
N HIS A 707 -0.95 -15.73 11.92
CA HIS A 707 -0.83 -14.37 11.41
C HIS A 707 -2.18 -13.84 10.92
N SER A 708 -2.61 -12.72 11.47
CA SER A 708 -3.90 -12.06 11.18
C SER A 708 -4.11 -11.80 9.70
N LEU A 709 -3.24 -11.01 9.05
CA LEU A 709 -3.39 -10.46 7.69
C LEU A 709 -3.64 -11.54 6.63
N THR A 710 -2.92 -12.65 6.73
CA THR A 710 -2.92 -13.72 5.73
C THR A 710 -3.79 -14.90 6.15
N GLY A 711 -4.10 -15.01 7.43
CA GLY A 711 -4.72 -16.20 8.02
C GLY A 711 -3.79 -17.41 8.07
N VAL A 712 -2.50 -17.24 7.77
CA VAL A 712 -1.52 -18.34 7.70
C VAL A 712 -1.17 -18.81 9.11
N ILE A 713 -1.15 -20.13 9.27
CA ILE A 713 -0.67 -20.80 10.49
C ILE A 713 0.66 -21.45 10.13
N THR A 714 1.70 -21.14 10.89
CA THR A 714 3.06 -21.67 10.69
C THR A 714 3.50 -22.54 11.85
N LYS A 715 4.45 -23.45 11.59
CA LYS A 715 5.28 -24.15 12.58
C LYS A 715 6.73 -23.93 12.18
N ASP A 716 7.55 -23.38 13.07
CA ASP A 716 8.96 -23.06 12.81
C ASP A 716 9.12 -22.25 11.51
N SER A 717 8.25 -21.26 11.32
CA SER A 717 8.15 -20.39 10.13
C SER A 717 7.75 -21.09 8.82
N ILE A 718 7.36 -22.36 8.84
CA ILE A 718 6.84 -23.09 7.68
C ILE A 718 5.31 -23.08 7.71
N GLU A 719 4.65 -22.71 6.62
CA GLU A 719 3.17 -22.78 6.50
C GLU A 719 2.70 -24.24 6.57
N ILE A 720 1.83 -24.54 7.53
CA ILE A 720 1.27 -25.88 7.77
C ILE A 720 -0.25 -25.93 7.55
N SER A 721 -0.94 -24.80 7.72
CA SER A 721 -2.38 -24.67 7.52
C SER A 721 -2.75 -23.20 7.32
N LYS A 722 -4.00 -22.96 6.97
CA LYS A 722 -4.58 -21.62 6.78
C LYS A 722 -5.93 -21.54 7.44
N GLY A 723 -6.07 -20.66 8.42
CA GLY A 723 -7.33 -20.28 9.05
C GLY A 723 -7.96 -19.05 8.39
N PRO A 724 -9.08 -18.58 8.94
CA PRO A 724 -9.61 -17.23 8.70
C PRO A 724 -8.57 -16.11 8.79
N ARG A 725 -8.75 -15.04 8.03
CA ARG A 725 -8.17 -13.74 8.41
C ARG A 725 -8.95 -13.21 9.61
N PHE A 726 -8.28 -12.58 10.57
CA PHE A 726 -8.93 -12.05 11.77
C PHE A 726 -8.58 -10.57 12.00
N GLY A 727 -9.54 -9.81 12.54
CA GLY A 727 -9.44 -8.38 12.77
C GLY A 727 -10.34 -7.92 13.92
N SER A 728 -10.86 -6.69 13.86
CA SER A 728 -11.65 -6.12 14.96
C SER A 728 -12.85 -7.01 15.31
N TYR A 729 -13.04 -7.23 16.60
CA TYR A 729 -14.07 -8.06 17.25
C TYR A 729 -13.93 -9.57 17.13
N ASP A 730 -12.92 -10.08 16.42
CA ASP A 730 -12.63 -11.52 16.39
C ASP A 730 -11.96 -11.98 17.68
N THR A 731 -12.07 -13.28 17.97
CA THR A 731 -11.35 -13.95 19.06
C THR A 731 -10.62 -15.16 18.49
N VAL A 732 -9.31 -15.21 18.72
CA VAL A 732 -8.44 -16.30 18.26
C VAL A 732 -7.85 -16.99 19.47
N GLY A 733 -7.89 -18.32 19.49
CA GLY A 733 -7.28 -19.11 20.55
C GLY A 733 -6.27 -20.10 20.03
N MET A 734 -5.29 -20.44 20.87
CA MET A 734 -4.28 -21.45 20.60
C MET A 734 -4.13 -22.34 21.81
N GLY A 735 -4.05 -23.65 21.60
CA GLY A 735 -3.91 -24.59 22.70
C GLY A 735 -3.31 -25.93 22.32
N LEU A 736 -3.01 -26.69 23.37
CA LEU A 736 -2.45 -28.04 23.34
C LEU A 736 -3.38 -28.97 24.09
N THR A 737 -3.68 -30.10 23.47
CA THR A 737 -4.42 -31.19 24.09
C THR A 737 -3.50 -32.07 24.93
N SER A 738 -4.10 -32.84 25.82
CA SER A 738 -3.40 -33.86 26.62
C SER A 738 -2.75 -34.99 25.80
N HIS A 739 -3.02 -35.05 24.48
CA HIS A 739 -2.59 -36.09 23.56
C HIS A 739 -1.62 -35.56 22.50
N HIS A 740 -0.83 -34.55 22.84
CA HIS A 740 0.19 -33.99 21.94
C HIS A 740 -0.37 -33.42 20.63
N LYS A 741 -1.60 -32.87 20.66
CA LYS A 741 -2.17 -32.12 19.53
C LYS A 741 -2.22 -30.63 19.81
N LEU A 742 -1.72 -29.83 18.89
CA LEU A 742 -1.92 -28.39 18.84
C LEU A 742 -3.18 -28.08 18.04
N PHE A 743 -3.94 -27.11 18.51
CA PHE A 743 -5.13 -26.62 17.84
C PHE A 743 -5.24 -25.10 17.92
N VAL A 744 -5.92 -24.54 16.93
CA VAL A 744 -6.28 -23.13 16.86
C VAL A 744 -7.80 -23.03 16.89
N THR A 745 -8.34 -22.04 17.57
CA THR A 745 -9.76 -21.71 17.54
C THR A 745 -9.98 -20.34 16.91
N PHE A 746 -10.96 -20.22 16.02
CA PHE A 746 -11.44 -18.93 15.51
C PHE A 746 -12.89 -18.74 15.96
N ASN A 747 -13.14 -17.64 16.66
CA ASN A 747 -14.41 -17.33 17.31
C ASN A 747 -14.99 -18.54 18.06
N GLY A 748 -14.14 -19.26 18.81
CA GLY A 748 -14.50 -20.40 19.63
C GLY A 748 -14.62 -21.73 18.88
N LEU A 749 -14.45 -21.81 17.55
CA LEU A 749 -14.48 -23.08 16.82
C LEU A 749 -13.10 -23.52 16.38
N ILE A 750 -12.84 -24.83 16.45
CA ILE A 750 -11.55 -25.41 16.07
C ILE A 750 -11.31 -25.27 14.57
N VAL A 751 -10.16 -24.69 14.23
CA VAL A 751 -9.61 -24.66 12.87
C VAL A 751 -8.86 -25.97 12.65
N HIS A 752 -9.42 -26.82 11.79
CA HIS A 752 -8.83 -28.12 11.43
C HIS A 752 -7.77 -27.99 10.32
N PRO A 753 -6.80 -28.91 10.24
CA PRO A 753 -6.61 -30.10 11.08
C PRO A 753 -5.90 -29.83 12.41
N LEU A 754 -6.03 -30.76 13.37
CA LEU A 754 -5.19 -30.83 14.57
C LEU A 754 -3.78 -31.29 14.21
N LEU A 755 -2.76 -30.74 14.86
CA LEU A 755 -1.36 -30.93 14.47
C LEU A 755 -0.55 -31.59 15.58
N ASP A 756 0.25 -32.59 15.24
CA ASP A 756 1.14 -33.24 16.19
C ASP A 756 2.30 -32.32 16.61
N PHE A 757 2.65 -32.36 17.89
CA PHE A 757 3.80 -31.64 18.43
C PHE A 757 4.67 -32.54 19.32
N ASP A 758 5.98 -32.29 19.32
CA ASP A 758 6.95 -33.04 20.12
C ASP A 758 6.82 -32.73 21.62
N SER A 759 7.52 -33.43 22.50
CA SER A 759 7.46 -33.11 23.93
C SER A 759 8.01 -31.70 24.21
N ILE A 760 7.12 -30.73 24.43
CA ILE A 760 7.51 -29.35 24.76
C ILE A 760 7.67 -29.22 26.28
N VAL A 761 8.82 -28.68 26.71
CA VAL A 761 9.18 -28.51 28.13
C VAL A 761 8.55 -27.25 28.73
N GLU A 762 8.45 -26.17 27.96
CA GLU A 762 7.92 -24.89 28.42
C GLU A 762 7.20 -24.17 27.28
N ILE A 763 6.02 -23.61 27.59
CA ILE A 763 5.18 -22.89 26.62
C ILE A 763 4.76 -21.54 27.18
N ARG A 764 4.85 -20.51 26.33
CA ARG A 764 4.43 -19.14 26.64
C ARG A 764 3.62 -18.55 25.49
N PRO A 765 2.43 -17.98 25.73
CA PRO A 765 1.77 -17.11 24.78
C PRO A 765 2.67 -15.91 24.48
N LEU A 766 2.77 -15.60 23.20
CA LEU A 766 3.35 -14.37 22.71
C LEU A 766 2.35 -13.76 21.73
N VAL A 767 2.05 -12.48 21.90
CA VAL A 767 1.31 -11.70 20.93
C VAL A 767 2.20 -10.58 20.45
N VAL A 768 2.42 -10.50 19.14
CA VAL A 768 3.20 -9.44 18.49
C VAL A 768 2.24 -8.58 17.69
N ILE A 769 2.27 -7.28 17.93
CA ILE A 769 1.48 -6.28 17.21
C ILE A 769 2.44 -5.33 16.50
N ASN A 770 2.20 -5.09 15.22
CA ASN A 770 2.96 -4.11 14.45
C ASN A 770 2.04 -2.96 14.00
N GLY A 771 1.96 -1.92 14.83
CA GLY A 771 1.32 -0.66 14.47
C GLY A 771 0.51 -0.03 15.58
N THR A 772 -0.13 1.10 15.24
CA THR A 772 -0.82 1.96 16.20
C THR A 772 -2.32 1.73 16.22
N GLY A 773 -2.97 2.00 17.36
CA GLY A 773 -4.42 1.99 17.49
C GLY A 773 -5.05 0.60 17.66
N TYR A 774 -4.21 -0.41 17.94
CA TYR A 774 -4.66 -1.74 18.30
C TYR A 774 -5.11 -1.77 19.75
N GLU A 775 -6.19 -2.50 20.02
CA GLU A 775 -6.68 -2.77 21.36
C GLU A 775 -7.00 -4.27 21.45
N ILE A 776 -6.35 -4.99 22.36
CA ILE A 776 -6.56 -6.44 22.52
C ILE A 776 -6.76 -6.82 23.98
N GLU A 777 -7.46 -7.91 24.20
CA GLU A 777 -7.66 -8.54 25.49
C GLU A 777 -7.16 -9.99 25.44
N ILE A 778 -6.18 -10.34 26.28
CA ILE A 778 -5.69 -11.72 26.39
C ILE A 778 -6.48 -12.44 27.48
N LYS A 779 -7.08 -13.58 27.14
CA LYS A 779 -7.86 -14.41 28.06
C LYS A 779 -7.21 -15.77 28.17
N LEU A 780 -6.77 -16.09 29.37
CA LEU A 780 -6.31 -17.45 29.65
C LEU A 780 -7.50 -18.39 29.87
N ARG A 781 -8.70 -17.86 30.11
CA ARG A 781 -9.93 -18.65 30.25
C ARG A 781 -11.06 -17.97 29.50
N ASN A 782 -11.60 -18.68 28.53
CA ASN A 782 -12.98 -18.65 28.06
C ASN A 782 -13.00 -19.26 26.68
N TRP A 783 -12.88 -20.57 26.53
CA TRP A 783 -13.29 -21.13 25.25
C TRP A 783 -14.75 -20.71 25.03
N MET A 784 -15.02 -19.88 24.02
CA MET A 784 -16.31 -19.17 23.91
C MET A 784 -17.53 -20.11 23.86
N PHE A 785 -17.31 -21.41 23.64
CA PHE A 785 -18.33 -22.45 23.72
C PHE A 785 -18.07 -23.55 24.77
N CYS A 786 -17.31 -23.30 25.84
CA CYS A 786 -17.03 -24.33 26.85
C CYS A 786 -17.17 -23.86 28.31
N SER A 787 -17.97 -24.61 29.09
CA SER A 787 -17.58 -25.02 30.44
C SER A 787 -17.05 -26.45 30.34
N ALA A 788 -15.78 -26.66 30.71
CA ALA A 788 -15.12 -27.96 30.57
C ALA A 788 -15.77 -29.07 31.44
N GLU A 789 -16.68 -28.73 32.35
CA GLU A 789 -17.32 -29.68 33.26
C GLU A 789 -18.59 -30.34 32.68
N ASN A 790 -19.17 -29.80 31.60
CA ASN A 790 -20.48 -30.24 31.09
C ASN A 790 -20.51 -30.36 29.55
N VAL A 791 -19.59 -31.13 28.96
CA VAL A 791 -19.78 -31.66 27.60
C VAL A 791 -20.91 -32.70 27.65
N GLY A 792 -22.13 -32.22 27.80
CA GLY A 792 -23.30 -33.05 28.10
C GLY A 792 -24.58 -32.24 28.21
N GLN A 793 -24.73 -31.36 29.19
CA GLN A 793 -25.99 -30.64 29.45
C GLN A 793 -25.69 -29.31 30.18
N GLU A 794 -26.35 -28.22 29.78
CA GLU A 794 -26.48 -26.93 30.53
C GLU A 794 -25.37 -25.87 30.42
N GLY A 795 -24.82 -25.62 29.22
CA GLY A 795 -23.81 -24.57 28.99
C GLY A 795 -24.30 -23.12 28.86
N TYR A 796 -25.60 -22.85 28.80
CA TYR A 796 -26.17 -21.49 28.89
C TYR A 796 -27.38 -21.51 29.84
N SER A 797 -27.37 -20.58 30.80
CA SER A 797 -28.08 -20.66 32.07
C SER A 797 -29.61 -20.74 31.93
N ASN A 798 -30.26 -21.31 32.95
CA ASN A 798 -31.70 -21.16 33.18
C ASN A 798 -32.19 -19.71 33.06
N GLU A 799 -31.31 -18.71 33.21
CA GLU A 799 -31.64 -17.28 33.11
C GLU A 799 -31.86 -16.84 31.66
N LEU A 800 -31.03 -17.28 30.70
CA LEU A 800 -31.25 -17.01 29.28
C LEU A 800 -32.59 -17.59 28.82
N PHE A 801 -32.92 -18.79 29.31
CA PHE A 801 -34.22 -19.39 29.03
C PHE A 801 -35.38 -18.58 29.63
N LYS A 802 -35.27 -18.12 30.89
CA LYS A 802 -36.27 -17.25 31.53
C LYS A 802 -36.50 -15.97 30.72
N LEU A 803 -35.45 -15.41 30.11
CA LEU A 803 -35.56 -14.25 29.22
C LEU A 803 -36.33 -14.57 27.92
N CYS A 804 -36.11 -15.75 27.33
CA CYS A 804 -36.80 -16.18 26.10
C CYS A 804 -38.24 -16.66 26.31
N GLU A 805 -38.60 -17.11 27.51
CA GLU A 805 -39.88 -17.77 27.81
C GLU A 805 -41.12 -16.97 27.33
N PRO A 806 -41.25 -15.65 27.58
CA PRO A 806 -42.39 -14.87 27.10
C PRO A 806 -42.54 -14.89 25.56
N THR A 807 -41.42 -14.89 24.85
CA THR A 807 -41.41 -14.94 23.37
C THR A 807 -41.79 -16.34 22.89
N LEU A 808 -41.28 -17.40 23.52
CA LEU A 808 -41.66 -18.79 23.20
C LEU A 808 -43.15 -19.05 23.44
N GLU A 809 -43.73 -18.55 24.53
CA GLU A 809 -45.16 -18.66 24.80
C GLU A 809 -46.01 -17.92 23.76
N MET A 810 -45.55 -16.73 23.34
CA MET A 810 -46.19 -15.96 22.28
C MET A 810 -46.16 -16.72 20.96
N LEU A 811 -45.01 -17.27 20.55
CA LEU A 811 -44.86 -18.09 19.35
C LEU A 811 -45.83 -19.28 19.37
N CYS A 812 -45.87 -20.04 20.47
CA CYS A 812 -46.77 -21.18 20.64
C CYS A 812 -48.24 -20.80 20.41
N LYS A 813 -48.68 -19.68 20.99
CA LYS A 813 -50.06 -19.19 20.85
C LYS A 813 -50.38 -18.80 19.40
N GLN A 814 -49.46 -18.14 18.70
CA GLN A 814 -49.71 -17.65 17.36
C GLN A 814 -49.61 -18.75 16.30
N ILE A 815 -48.63 -19.64 16.40
CA ILE A 815 -48.48 -20.79 15.49
C ILE A 815 -49.75 -21.66 15.51
N ASN A 816 -50.31 -21.93 16.69
CA ASN A 816 -51.58 -22.67 16.81
C ASN A 816 -52.77 -21.92 16.18
N ARG A 817 -52.80 -20.59 16.26
CA ARG A 817 -53.84 -19.77 15.60
C ARG A 817 -53.73 -19.82 14.08
N LEU A 818 -52.50 -19.75 13.56
CA LEU A 818 -52.23 -19.85 12.12
C LEU A 818 -52.65 -21.22 11.59
N LYS A 819 -52.21 -22.29 12.25
CA LYS A 819 -52.56 -23.68 11.90
C LYS A 819 -54.06 -23.92 11.87
N LYS A 820 -54.82 -23.30 12.79
CA LYS A 820 -56.30 -23.38 12.82
C LYS A 820 -56.99 -22.61 11.70
N LYS A 821 -56.36 -21.57 11.15
CA LYS A 821 -56.94 -20.72 10.10
C LYS A 821 -56.63 -21.21 8.68
N ASN A 822 -55.43 -21.73 8.45
CA ASN A 822 -55.04 -22.29 7.17
C ASN A 822 -53.88 -23.29 7.36
N SER A 823 -53.93 -24.45 6.71
CA SER A 823 -52.88 -25.46 6.76
C SER A 823 -52.08 -25.48 5.46
N ASP A 824 -51.55 -24.32 5.08
CA ASP A 824 -50.61 -24.23 3.96
C ASP A 824 -49.26 -24.86 4.31
N SER A 825 -48.48 -25.20 3.29
CA SER A 825 -47.15 -25.79 3.44
C SER A 825 -46.24 -24.92 4.33
N GLY A 826 -46.32 -23.59 4.21
CA GLY A 826 -45.53 -22.65 4.99
C GLY A 826 -45.77 -22.73 6.50
N THR A 827 -47.04 -22.86 6.91
CA THR A 827 -47.46 -22.95 8.31
C THR A 827 -47.14 -24.32 8.91
N VAL A 828 -47.21 -25.38 8.10
CA VAL A 828 -46.76 -26.73 8.49
C VAL A 828 -45.26 -26.72 8.80
N THR A 829 -44.44 -26.16 7.90
CA THR A 829 -43.00 -26.05 8.12
C THR A 829 -42.67 -25.24 9.37
N LEU A 830 -43.33 -24.08 9.59
CA LEU A 830 -43.12 -23.28 10.81
C LEU A 830 -43.44 -24.07 12.08
N HIS A 831 -44.54 -24.83 12.08
CA HIS A 831 -44.93 -25.65 13.22
C HIS A 831 -43.92 -26.77 13.49
N GLU A 832 -43.40 -27.41 12.45
CA GLU A 832 -42.35 -28.44 12.57
C GLU A 832 -41.04 -27.87 13.11
N MET A 833 -40.56 -26.76 12.55
CA MET A 833 -39.38 -26.03 13.03
C MET A 833 -39.49 -25.67 14.50
N PHE A 834 -40.62 -25.09 14.91
CA PHE A 834 -40.80 -24.68 16.30
C PHE A 834 -40.92 -25.88 17.25
N ARG A 835 -41.56 -26.97 16.79
CA ARG A 835 -41.63 -28.21 17.56
C ARG A 835 -40.26 -28.81 17.80
N GLU A 836 -39.43 -28.88 16.77
CA GLU A 836 -38.04 -29.39 16.81
C GLU A 836 -37.18 -28.60 17.81
N VAL A 837 -37.29 -27.26 17.80
CA VAL A 837 -36.65 -26.37 18.79
C VAL A 837 -37.10 -26.71 20.22
N LEU A 838 -38.41 -26.85 20.46
CA LEU A 838 -38.94 -27.16 21.80
C LEU A 838 -38.60 -28.58 22.29
N GLU A 839 -38.53 -29.56 21.39
CA GLU A 839 -38.11 -30.93 21.69
C GLU A 839 -36.64 -30.96 22.13
N THR A 840 -35.77 -30.26 21.42
CA THR A 840 -34.34 -30.18 21.77
C THR A 840 -34.09 -29.41 23.07
N LEU A 841 -34.82 -28.33 23.32
CA LEU A 841 -34.76 -27.61 24.59
C LEU A 841 -35.40 -28.38 25.76
N LYS A 842 -35.93 -29.59 25.51
CA LYS A 842 -36.62 -30.43 26.50
C LYS A 842 -37.71 -29.65 27.26
N ARG A 843 -38.63 -29.00 26.53
CA ARG A 843 -39.72 -28.18 27.11
C ARG A 843 -41.10 -28.84 26.97
N PRO A 844 -41.42 -29.84 27.81
CA PRO A 844 -42.64 -30.64 27.69
C PRO A 844 -43.93 -29.82 27.90
N ALA A 845 -43.89 -28.76 28.71
CA ALA A 845 -45.06 -27.89 28.94
C ALA A 845 -45.48 -27.12 27.68
N LEU A 846 -44.51 -26.53 26.97
CA LEU A 846 -44.76 -25.81 25.71
C LEU A 846 -45.12 -26.78 24.58
N LEU A 847 -44.47 -27.96 24.52
CA LEU A 847 -44.84 -29.01 23.56
C LEU A 847 -46.29 -29.48 23.73
N LYS A 848 -46.76 -29.65 24.97
CA LYS A 848 -48.17 -29.96 25.25
C LYS A 848 -49.11 -28.84 24.80
N LYS A 849 -48.71 -27.57 24.93
CA LYS A 849 -49.47 -26.41 24.44
C LYS A 849 -49.51 -26.37 22.91
N LEU A 850 -48.42 -26.72 22.22
CA LEU A 850 -48.33 -26.73 20.75
C LEU A 850 -49.16 -27.87 20.11
N LYS A 851 -49.37 -28.99 20.82
CA LYS A 851 -50.17 -30.14 20.34
C LYS A 851 -51.71 -29.95 20.42
N LYS A 852 -52.21 -28.86 21.02
CA LYS A 852 -53.65 -28.50 21.16
C LYS A 852 -54.02 -27.31 20.27
#